data_AF-A0A242Z973-F1
#
_entry.id   AF-A0A242Z973-F1
#
_cell.length_a   1.000
_cell.length_b   1.000
_cell.length_c   1.000
_cell.angle_alpha   90.00
_cell.angle_beta   90.00
_cell.angle_gamma   90.00
#
_symmetry.space_group_name_H-M   'P 1'
#
loop_
_entity.id
_entity.type
_entity.pdbx_description
1 polymer ?
#
loop_
_entity_poly.entity_id
_entity_poly.type
_entity_poly.pdbx_seq_one_letter_code
_entity_poly.pdbx_strand_id
1 'polypeptide(L)'
;MKSFILRKGTALTLTGAILVGALAIPSYENVHAVNKRTSIEQVIDKAADAKNIPGVIVTVKNGEASWAYASGEGNIERNHKVDADSAFRIGSTTKTFVATVVLQLAGEKKLSLDDTVEKWLPGLIKGKGYDGSKITIRQLLNHTSGIADYLTPDLKEKLIENPSENYTAEQLISRALQLEPVKGWSYSNTNMVIIGLLIQKVTGESYAEQIQKRIIDPLSLKETVLPGSSMDIPKKNARGYLNTGDKLVDITLFNPSFANASGEMISTGEDMTTFFRALLGGKLLTPEMQKEMVTHTVDTPLGKYGLGIHATKLPDGTEVWGHGGGIPGFTNFAGGTKDGQHVISININVLGAEKQINNILASEFAAKSKKEPTDKEKKSKHREEVQNVMDQVVTNKKIPSVIAGGLKDGKRWSYATGTASYEMPRPVETNFSFRIGSITKTFTASVVLQLAEEKQLNLDDTVEKWLPGVVQGNGYDGSKITIRQLLNHTSGIAAYTDLDMRDITLPQNPFRYYSTDELISLALAKPPVFAPGEGWDYSNTNTVIAGEIIRKVTGDTYAEQIRKRFIEPLGLKETFVMEASSHIPGKHANGYNMDRSGRLYDLTEINQSWANAAGNMVSTVEDLTTFFSALLGGKLLNQELMDQMFTTVDSPIGKVGLGIYEEKTSDGQSYWGHAGGTFGFETRVGGPIGGEHILVTAINAVGPEVITGRDKIFNKEFGR
;
A
#
# COMPACT_ATOMS: atom_id res chain seq x y z
N MET A 1 -40.82 -23.36 70.95
CA MET A 1 -41.13 -23.98 69.63
C MET A 1 -39.78 -24.46 69.06
N LYS A 2 -39.59 -25.77 68.82
CA LYS A 2 -39.72 -26.45 67.51
C LYS A 2 -38.96 -25.77 66.36
N SER A 3 -38.18 -26.41 65.47
CA SER A 3 -37.38 -27.68 65.42
C SER A 3 -36.96 -27.86 63.94
N PHE A 4 -35.67 -27.94 63.57
CA PHE A 4 -34.83 -29.17 63.49
C PHE A 4 -35.23 -30.18 62.38
N ILE A 5 -34.35 -30.44 61.39
CA ILE A 5 -34.18 -31.62 60.47
C ILE A 5 -33.16 -31.22 59.37
N LEU A 6 -32.00 -31.88 59.14
CA LEU A 6 -31.70 -33.20 58.50
C LEU A 6 -31.86 -33.21 56.95
N ARG A 7 -31.05 -33.94 56.13
CA ARG A 7 -29.68 -34.52 56.26
C ARG A 7 -29.13 -34.98 54.88
N LYS A 8 -27.91 -35.55 54.84
CA LYS A 8 -27.24 -36.17 53.67
C LYS A 8 -27.83 -37.54 53.25
N GLY A 9 -27.61 -37.94 51.99
CA GLY A 9 -27.64 -39.31 51.44
C GLY A 9 -27.66 -39.26 49.90
N THR A 10 -27.04 -40.13 49.09
CA THR A 10 -26.21 -41.35 49.27
C THR A 10 -25.15 -41.37 48.13
N ALA A 11 -23.87 -41.76 48.32
CA ALA A 11 -23.32 -43.14 48.44
C ALA A 11 -23.67 -44.04 47.23
N LEU A 12 -22.78 -44.85 46.64
CA LEU A 12 -21.50 -45.49 47.07
C LEU A 12 -20.40 -45.25 45.97
N THR A 13 -19.18 -45.79 45.80
CA THR A 13 -18.22 -46.82 46.36
C THR A 13 -16.79 -46.32 45.93
N LEU A 14 -15.60 -46.59 46.50
CA LEU A 14 -14.83 -47.80 46.86
C LEU A 14 -14.65 -48.85 45.73
N THR A 15 -13.50 -49.50 45.45
CA THR A 15 -12.06 -49.22 45.68
C THR A 15 -11.21 -50.22 44.86
N GLY A 16 -9.97 -49.86 44.46
CA GLY A 16 -8.96 -50.77 43.87
C GLY A 16 -7.97 -49.99 42.99
N ALA A 17 -6.77 -49.60 43.42
CA ALA A 17 -5.58 -50.38 43.81
C ALA A 17 -4.84 -50.96 42.56
N ILE A 18 -3.49 -51.03 42.47
CA ILE A 18 -2.43 -51.06 43.50
C ILE A 18 -1.27 -50.08 43.18
N LEU A 19 -0.40 -49.85 44.19
CA LEU A 19 0.83 -49.05 44.17
C LEU A 19 1.90 -49.44 43.11
N VAL A 20 2.52 -48.39 42.55
CA VAL A 20 3.97 -48.09 42.55
C VAL A 20 4.96 -49.25 42.33
N GLY A 21 5.64 -49.19 41.18
CA GLY A 21 6.94 -49.81 40.89
C GLY A 21 7.55 -49.13 39.66
N ALA A 22 8.79 -48.63 39.74
CA ALA A 22 9.34 -47.70 38.74
C ALA A 22 10.24 -48.36 37.68
N LEU A 23 10.09 -47.92 36.43
CA LEU A 23 11.15 -47.88 35.40
C LEU A 23 10.77 -46.81 34.35
N ALA A 24 11.76 -46.33 33.58
CA ALA A 24 11.68 -45.01 32.94
C ALA A 24 10.85 -44.94 31.65
N ILE A 25 10.18 -43.80 31.46
CA ILE A 25 9.76 -43.26 30.16
C ILE A 25 10.38 -41.85 30.06
N PRO A 26 10.93 -41.41 28.90
CA PRO A 26 11.63 -40.13 28.81
C PRO A 26 10.73 -38.93 29.14
N SER A 27 11.28 -37.97 29.89
CA SER A 27 10.68 -36.67 30.09
C SER A 27 10.73 -35.87 28.79
N TYR A 28 9.63 -35.85 28.03
CA TYR A 28 9.41 -34.79 27.06
C TYR A 28 9.13 -33.49 27.81
N GLU A 29 9.91 -32.46 27.47
CA GLU A 29 9.84 -31.15 28.09
C GLU A 29 8.47 -30.48 27.83
N ASN A 30 8.09 -29.54 28.69
CA ASN A 30 7.01 -28.61 28.39
C ASN A 30 7.44 -27.67 27.26
N VAL A 31 7.36 -28.15 26.02
CA VAL A 31 7.43 -27.30 24.84
C VAL A 31 6.23 -26.37 24.89
N HIS A 32 6.47 -25.12 25.29
CA HIS A 32 5.52 -24.03 25.09
C HIS A 32 5.31 -23.86 23.57
N ALA A 33 4.30 -24.55 23.06
CA ALA A 33 3.82 -24.42 21.69
C ALA A 33 3.20 -23.02 21.51
N VAL A 34 4.06 -22.03 21.29
CA VAL A 34 3.64 -20.72 20.76
C VAL A 34 3.06 -21.00 19.37
N ASN A 35 1.73 -21.04 19.28
CA ASN A 35 1.01 -21.30 18.04
C ASN A 35 1.43 -20.29 16.98
N LYS A 36 2.28 -20.72 16.03
CA LYS A 36 2.57 -19.96 14.82
C LYS A 36 1.31 -19.89 13.99
N ARG A 37 0.63 -18.74 14.02
CA ARG A 37 -0.43 -18.38 13.06
C ARG A 37 0.09 -18.61 11.64
N THR A 38 -0.79 -19.10 10.79
CA THR A 38 -0.56 -19.26 9.36
C THR A 38 -0.37 -17.90 8.68
N SER A 39 0.21 -17.92 7.47
CA SER A 39 0.43 -16.69 6.69
C SER A 39 -0.87 -15.97 6.32
N ILE A 40 -1.98 -16.71 6.13
CA ILE A 40 -3.28 -16.10 5.77
C ILE A 40 -3.94 -15.44 6.99
N GLU A 41 -3.88 -16.05 8.18
CA GLU A 41 -4.35 -15.43 9.43
C GLU A 41 -3.63 -14.10 9.70
N GLN A 42 -2.30 -14.05 9.47
CA GLN A 42 -1.50 -12.82 9.58
C GLN A 42 -1.92 -11.72 8.59
N VAL A 43 -2.37 -12.08 7.39
CA VAL A 43 -2.91 -11.12 6.41
C VAL A 43 -4.31 -10.62 6.81
N ILE A 44 -5.12 -11.47 7.44
CA ILE A 44 -6.44 -11.10 7.96
C ILE A 44 -6.32 -10.21 9.21
N ASP A 45 -5.42 -10.54 10.14
CA ASP A 45 -5.08 -9.69 11.29
C ASP A 45 -4.62 -8.31 10.81
N LYS A 46 -3.66 -8.25 9.88
CA LYS A 46 -3.16 -7.02 9.27
C LYS A 46 -4.23 -6.23 8.49
N ALA A 47 -5.30 -6.89 8.04
CA ALA A 47 -6.46 -6.23 7.43
C ALA A 47 -7.37 -5.60 8.49
N ALA A 48 -7.54 -6.23 9.65
CA ALA A 48 -8.29 -5.70 10.79
C ALA A 48 -7.52 -4.60 11.56
N ASP A 49 -6.19 -4.70 11.68
CA ASP A 49 -5.32 -3.67 12.28
C ASP A 49 -5.21 -2.38 11.44
N ALA A 50 -5.79 -2.35 10.23
CA ALA A 50 -5.73 -1.20 9.34
C ALA A 50 -6.68 -0.07 9.80
N LYS A 51 -6.21 1.18 9.77
CA LYS A 51 -7.00 2.35 10.22
C LYS A 51 -8.40 2.36 9.58
N ASN A 52 -9.41 2.50 10.44
CA ASN A 52 -10.84 2.55 10.13
C ASN A 52 -11.41 1.26 9.48
N ILE A 53 -10.72 0.12 9.61
CA ILE A 53 -11.34 -1.20 9.47
C ILE A 53 -11.75 -1.68 10.87
N PRO A 54 -13.02 -2.02 11.15
CA PRO A 54 -13.41 -2.53 12.46
C PRO A 54 -13.06 -4.00 12.63
N GLY A 55 -13.51 -4.86 11.69
CA GLY A 55 -13.29 -6.30 11.74
C GLY A 55 -13.45 -6.98 10.38
N VAL A 56 -12.88 -8.18 10.29
CA VAL A 56 -12.78 -8.99 9.07
C VAL A 56 -13.20 -10.42 9.39
N ILE A 57 -14.01 -11.03 8.52
CA ILE A 57 -14.38 -12.44 8.53
C ILE A 57 -13.88 -13.08 7.24
N VAL A 58 -13.27 -14.26 7.33
CA VAL A 58 -12.93 -15.10 6.18
C VAL A 58 -13.42 -16.52 6.43
N THR A 59 -14.02 -17.13 5.40
CA THR A 59 -14.36 -18.55 5.35
C THR A 59 -13.84 -19.14 4.06
N VAL A 60 -13.15 -20.28 4.13
CA VAL A 60 -12.57 -20.99 2.98
C VAL A 60 -13.04 -22.43 2.98
N LYS A 61 -13.31 -22.96 1.78
CA LYS A 61 -13.49 -24.40 1.53
C LYS A 61 -12.61 -24.82 0.36
N ASN A 62 -11.69 -25.76 0.59
CA ASN A 62 -10.71 -26.25 -0.40
C ASN A 62 -10.72 -27.78 -0.41
N GLY A 63 -11.42 -28.36 -1.39
CA GLY A 63 -11.82 -29.78 -1.35
C GLY A 63 -12.62 -30.11 -0.09
N GLU A 64 -12.23 -31.18 0.61
CA GLU A 64 -12.80 -31.57 1.90
C GLU A 64 -12.35 -30.70 3.09
N ALA A 65 -11.33 -29.85 2.93
CA ALA A 65 -10.88 -28.96 4.00
C ALA A 65 -11.75 -27.70 4.07
N SER A 66 -12.15 -27.29 5.27
CA SER A 66 -12.80 -26.01 5.51
C SER A 66 -12.24 -25.33 6.76
N TRP A 67 -12.19 -24.00 6.76
CA TRP A 67 -11.85 -23.20 7.93
C TRP A 67 -12.56 -21.84 7.87
N ALA A 68 -12.75 -21.23 9.04
CA ALA A 68 -13.18 -19.85 9.18
C ALA A 68 -12.31 -19.15 10.24
N TYR A 69 -11.94 -17.90 9.97
CA TYR A 69 -11.16 -17.04 10.86
C TYR A 69 -11.76 -15.64 10.85
N ALA A 70 -11.69 -14.95 11.99
CA ALA A 70 -12.15 -13.57 12.09
C ALA A 70 -11.25 -12.79 13.05
N SER A 71 -11.06 -11.50 12.76
CA SER A 71 -10.15 -10.62 13.50
C SER A 71 -10.73 -9.20 13.57
N GLY A 72 -10.40 -8.45 14.62
CA GLY A 72 -11.02 -7.15 14.91
C GLY A 72 -12.40 -7.25 15.59
N GLU A 73 -13.24 -6.24 15.40
CA GLU A 73 -14.46 -5.97 16.17
C GLU A 73 -15.75 -6.04 15.35
N GLY A 74 -16.70 -6.84 15.84
CA GLY A 74 -18.07 -6.93 15.34
C GLY A 74 -19.01 -5.92 15.99
N ASN A 75 -18.63 -5.33 17.13
CA ASN A 75 -19.27 -4.14 17.69
C ASN A 75 -18.25 -3.32 18.49
N ILE A 76 -17.89 -2.14 17.98
CA ILE A 76 -16.88 -1.25 18.57
C ILE A 76 -17.35 -0.70 19.92
N GLU A 77 -18.60 -0.24 20.02
CA GLU A 77 -19.17 0.35 21.24
C GLU A 77 -19.14 -0.60 22.45
N ARG A 78 -19.14 -1.91 22.18
CA ARG A 78 -19.12 -2.98 23.19
C ARG A 78 -17.78 -3.71 23.28
N ASN A 79 -16.78 -3.35 22.45
CA ASN A 79 -15.52 -4.10 22.28
C ASN A 79 -15.77 -5.62 22.06
N HIS A 80 -16.81 -5.95 21.28
CA HIS A 80 -17.15 -7.33 20.94
C HIS A 80 -16.37 -7.73 19.70
N LYS A 81 -15.50 -8.74 19.81
CA LYS A 81 -14.72 -9.25 18.67
C LYS A 81 -15.61 -9.96 17.67
N VAL A 82 -15.33 -9.81 16.38
CA VAL A 82 -16.22 -10.33 15.33
C VAL A 82 -16.22 -11.85 15.32
N ASP A 83 -17.41 -12.46 15.43
CA ASP A 83 -17.58 -13.91 15.33
C ASP A 83 -17.50 -14.37 13.86
N ALA A 84 -16.76 -15.45 13.58
CA ALA A 84 -16.50 -15.91 12.20
C ALA A 84 -17.73 -16.47 11.46
N ASP A 85 -18.80 -16.77 12.18
CA ASP A 85 -20.13 -17.19 11.71
C ASP A 85 -21.18 -16.06 11.77
N SER A 86 -20.76 -14.79 11.95
CA SER A 86 -21.68 -13.64 11.90
C SER A 86 -22.34 -13.49 10.53
N ALA A 87 -23.64 -13.18 10.55
CA ALA A 87 -24.37 -12.73 9.35
C ALA A 87 -23.99 -11.29 8.97
N PHE A 88 -23.96 -11.00 7.67
CA PHE A 88 -23.66 -9.70 7.10
C PHE A 88 -24.47 -9.42 5.82
N ARG A 89 -24.66 -8.14 5.47
CA ARG A 89 -25.28 -7.76 4.18
C ARG A 89 -24.29 -8.02 3.04
N ILE A 90 -24.67 -8.84 2.07
CA ILE A 90 -23.76 -9.24 0.97
C ILE A 90 -23.72 -8.22 -0.17
N GLY A 91 -24.60 -7.21 -0.17
CA GLY A 91 -24.60 -6.16 -1.18
C GLY A 91 -24.64 -6.74 -2.60
N SER A 92 -23.85 -6.15 -3.51
CA SER A 92 -23.81 -6.54 -4.93
C SER A 92 -23.54 -8.03 -5.24
N THR A 93 -23.05 -8.84 -4.30
CA THR A 93 -22.91 -10.30 -4.48
C THR A 93 -24.28 -11.00 -4.68
N THR A 94 -25.37 -10.35 -4.26
CA THR A 94 -26.77 -10.68 -4.63
C THR A 94 -26.97 -10.90 -6.13
N LYS A 95 -26.25 -10.13 -6.98
CA LYS A 95 -26.38 -10.19 -8.45
C LYS A 95 -26.08 -11.58 -9.00
N THR A 96 -25.18 -12.33 -8.38
CA THR A 96 -24.82 -13.69 -8.82
C THR A 96 -25.92 -14.71 -8.52
N PHE A 97 -26.66 -14.57 -7.41
CA PHE A 97 -27.85 -15.38 -7.13
C PHE A 97 -28.96 -15.11 -8.17
N VAL A 98 -29.25 -13.83 -8.41
CA VAL A 98 -30.26 -13.39 -9.40
C VAL A 98 -29.89 -13.85 -10.82
N ALA A 99 -28.63 -13.70 -11.24
CA ALA A 99 -28.15 -14.19 -12.53
C ALA A 99 -28.23 -15.71 -12.66
N THR A 100 -27.94 -16.45 -11.58
CA THR A 100 -28.08 -17.92 -11.54
C THR A 100 -29.53 -18.34 -11.81
N VAL A 101 -30.53 -17.65 -11.23
CA VAL A 101 -31.95 -17.92 -11.52
C VAL A 101 -32.28 -17.66 -13.00
N VAL A 102 -31.81 -16.55 -13.60
CA VAL A 102 -32.04 -16.28 -15.04
C VAL A 102 -31.42 -17.37 -15.92
N LEU A 103 -30.21 -17.82 -15.59
CA LEU A 103 -29.50 -18.85 -16.34
C LEU A 103 -30.15 -20.23 -16.18
N GLN A 104 -30.74 -20.54 -15.02
CA GLN A 104 -31.60 -21.71 -14.88
C GLN A 104 -32.86 -21.60 -15.74
N LEU A 105 -33.54 -20.45 -15.76
CA LEU A 105 -34.71 -20.23 -16.62
C LEU A 105 -34.37 -20.30 -18.12
N ALA A 106 -33.15 -19.91 -18.52
CA ALA A 106 -32.62 -20.07 -19.86
C ALA A 106 -32.34 -21.55 -20.20
N GLY A 107 -31.72 -22.30 -19.28
CA GLY A 107 -31.51 -23.75 -19.42
C GLY A 107 -32.84 -24.54 -19.49
N GLU A 108 -33.84 -24.11 -18.72
CA GLU A 108 -35.23 -24.59 -18.78
C GLU A 108 -35.99 -24.14 -20.04
N LYS A 109 -35.37 -23.31 -20.91
CA LYS A 109 -35.94 -22.74 -22.14
C LYS A 109 -37.21 -21.90 -21.92
N LYS A 110 -37.39 -21.37 -20.70
CA LYS A 110 -38.49 -20.43 -20.36
C LYS A 110 -38.23 -19.01 -20.87
N LEU A 111 -36.96 -18.67 -21.10
CA LEU A 111 -36.50 -17.46 -21.76
C LEU A 111 -35.27 -17.74 -22.63
N SER A 112 -34.93 -16.84 -23.53
CA SER A 112 -33.59 -16.79 -24.17
C SER A 112 -32.77 -15.67 -23.54
N LEU A 113 -31.46 -15.85 -23.38
CA LEU A 113 -30.56 -14.75 -22.98
C LEU A 113 -30.55 -13.61 -24.01
N ASP A 114 -30.86 -13.92 -25.26
CA ASP A 114 -30.94 -12.97 -26.38
C ASP A 114 -32.37 -12.44 -26.60
N ASP A 115 -33.31 -12.75 -25.72
CA ASP A 115 -34.60 -12.06 -25.66
C ASP A 115 -34.43 -10.60 -25.26
N THR A 116 -35.25 -9.73 -25.85
CA THR A 116 -35.27 -8.30 -25.54
C THR A 116 -36.08 -7.99 -24.28
N VAL A 117 -35.79 -6.87 -23.61
CA VAL A 117 -36.58 -6.42 -22.46
C VAL A 117 -38.02 -6.16 -22.86
N GLU A 118 -38.26 -5.55 -24.04
CA GLU A 118 -39.60 -5.25 -24.55
C GLU A 118 -40.46 -6.52 -24.79
N LYS A 119 -39.85 -7.67 -25.10
CA LYS A 119 -40.57 -8.95 -25.25
C LYS A 119 -41.28 -9.36 -23.96
N TRP A 120 -40.63 -9.14 -22.81
CA TRP A 120 -41.10 -9.59 -21.51
C TRP A 120 -41.81 -8.48 -20.72
N LEU A 121 -41.23 -7.27 -20.72
CA LEU A 121 -41.65 -6.10 -19.96
C LEU A 121 -42.01 -4.95 -20.91
N PRO A 122 -43.04 -5.10 -21.78
CA PRO A 122 -43.35 -4.15 -22.84
C PRO A 122 -43.68 -2.76 -22.29
N GLY A 123 -43.12 -1.73 -22.90
CA GLY A 123 -43.30 -0.34 -22.54
C GLY A 123 -42.65 0.06 -21.21
N LEU A 124 -41.79 -0.77 -20.60
CA LEU A 124 -41.04 -0.41 -19.39
C LEU A 124 -39.88 0.55 -19.71
N ILE A 125 -39.13 0.27 -20.78
CA ILE A 125 -37.89 0.98 -21.13
C ILE A 125 -38.13 1.94 -22.31
N LYS A 126 -38.43 3.19 -21.99
CA LYS A 126 -38.81 4.25 -22.95
C LYS A 126 -38.41 5.64 -22.47
N GLY A 127 -38.26 6.57 -23.42
CA GLY A 127 -37.86 7.96 -23.16
C GLY A 127 -36.34 8.16 -23.27
N LYS A 128 -35.89 9.42 -23.41
CA LYS A 128 -34.46 9.83 -23.48
C LYS A 128 -33.53 8.98 -24.38
N GLY A 129 -34.06 8.43 -25.48
CA GLY A 129 -33.29 7.58 -26.39
C GLY A 129 -33.08 6.13 -25.94
N TYR A 130 -33.64 5.72 -24.80
CA TYR A 130 -33.74 4.31 -24.43
C TYR A 130 -34.76 3.59 -25.32
N ASP A 131 -34.44 2.33 -25.64
CA ASP A 131 -35.25 1.46 -26.49
C ASP A 131 -35.18 0.02 -25.99
N GLY A 132 -36.24 -0.43 -25.29
CA GLY A 132 -36.34 -1.78 -24.75
C GLY A 132 -36.29 -2.89 -25.81
N SER A 133 -36.51 -2.59 -27.09
CA SER A 133 -36.42 -3.56 -28.20
C SER A 133 -34.98 -3.84 -28.64
N LYS A 134 -34.01 -3.02 -28.21
CA LYS A 134 -32.58 -3.17 -28.54
C LYS A 134 -31.72 -3.70 -27.39
N ILE A 135 -32.31 -3.91 -26.22
CA ILE A 135 -31.61 -4.34 -25.00
C ILE A 135 -32.02 -5.77 -24.68
N THR A 136 -31.06 -6.68 -24.62
CA THR A 136 -31.26 -8.10 -24.30
C THR A 136 -31.03 -8.44 -22.83
N ILE A 137 -31.57 -9.57 -22.38
CA ILE A 137 -31.32 -10.13 -21.04
C ILE A 137 -29.81 -10.30 -20.78
N ARG A 138 -29.05 -10.78 -21.78
CA ARG A 138 -27.59 -10.90 -21.78
C ARG A 138 -26.90 -9.56 -21.48
N GLN A 139 -27.32 -8.49 -22.14
CA GLN A 139 -26.77 -7.13 -21.95
C GLN A 139 -27.10 -6.53 -20.57
N LEU A 140 -28.21 -6.95 -19.93
CA LEU A 140 -28.47 -6.61 -18.54
C LEU A 140 -27.46 -7.29 -17.60
N LEU A 141 -27.29 -8.61 -17.74
CA LEU A 141 -26.47 -9.45 -16.86
C LEU A 141 -24.95 -9.14 -16.91
N ASN A 142 -24.42 -8.67 -18.04
CA ASN A 142 -23.01 -8.27 -18.17
C ASN A 142 -22.78 -6.75 -18.14
N HIS A 143 -23.83 -5.94 -17.95
CA HIS A 143 -23.80 -4.47 -17.93
C HIS A 143 -23.35 -3.78 -19.24
N THR A 144 -23.73 -4.34 -20.40
CA THR A 144 -23.58 -3.73 -21.74
C THR A 144 -24.91 -3.19 -22.32
N SER A 145 -25.88 -2.89 -21.45
CA SER A 145 -27.24 -2.42 -21.78
C SER A 145 -27.35 -0.94 -22.13
N GLY A 146 -26.37 -0.12 -21.71
CA GLY A 146 -26.43 1.35 -21.79
C GLY A 146 -27.42 2.02 -20.81
N ILE A 147 -28.20 1.26 -20.03
CA ILE A 147 -29.11 1.80 -19.00
C ILE A 147 -28.30 2.38 -17.84
N ALA A 148 -28.47 3.68 -17.59
CA ALA A 148 -27.81 4.39 -16.50
C ALA A 148 -28.12 3.80 -15.11
N ASP A 149 -27.22 3.99 -14.15
CA ASP A 149 -27.41 3.57 -12.76
C ASP A 149 -28.26 4.58 -11.98
N TYR A 150 -29.30 4.13 -11.28
CA TYR A 150 -30.16 5.03 -10.47
C TYR A 150 -29.44 5.57 -9.22
N LEU A 151 -28.35 4.92 -8.80
CA LEU A 151 -27.61 5.20 -7.56
C LEU A 151 -26.62 6.36 -7.71
N THR A 152 -27.15 7.50 -8.15
CA THR A 152 -26.45 8.78 -8.30
C THR A 152 -25.98 9.35 -6.94
N PRO A 153 -25.04 10.31 -6.93
CA PRO A 153 -24.55 10.92 -5.68
C PRO A 153 -25.65 11.47 -4.78
N ASP A 154 -26.65 12.18 -5.32
CA ASP A 154 -27.76 12.75 -4.54
C ASP A 154 -28.72 11.69 -3.98
N LEU A 155 -28.75 10.47 -4.53
CA LEU A 155 -29.47 9.36 -3.92
C LEU A 155 -28.63 8.72 -2.81
N LYS A 156 -27.32 8.56 -3.01
CA LYS A 156 -26.39 8.07 -1.98
C LYS A 156 -26.39 8.95 -0.74
N GLU A 157 -26.47 10.27 -0.91
CA GLU A 157 -26.58 11.24 0.18
C GLU A 157 -27.89 11.05 0.97
N LYS A 158 -29.05 11.12 0.29
CA LYS A 158 -30.38 10.92 0.90
C LYS A 158 -30.56 9.57 1.58
N LEU A 159 -29.90 8.53 1.07
CA LEU A 159 -29.87 7.19 1.66
C LEU A 159 -29.15 7.16 3.03
N ILE A 160 -28.17 8.05 3.26
CA ILE A 160 -27.53 8.21 4.57
C ILE A 160 -28.34 9.15 5.48
N GLU A 161 -28.99 10.17 4.91
CA GLU A 161 -29.89 11.09 5.67
C GLU A 161 -31.15 10.38 6.19
N ASN A 162 -31.72 9.46 5.40
CA ASN A 162 -32.92 8.69 5.72
C ASN A 162 -32.71 7.20 5.40
N PRO A 163 -31.99 6.45 6.26
CA PRO A 163 -31.70 5.03 6.06
C PRO A 163 -32.92 4.11 6.21
N SER A 164 -34.11 4.65 6.49
CA SER A 164 -35.37 3.91 6.55
C SER A 164 -36.19 4.00 5.26
N GLU A 165 -35.83 4.87 4.31
CA GLU A 165 -36.60 5.15 3.09
C GLU A 165 -36.81 3.89 2.23
N ASN A 166 -38.02 3.73 1.70
CA ASN A 166 -38.44 2.51 1.02
C ASN A 166 -38.69 2.71 -0.48
N TYR A 167 -37.99 1.93 -1.31
CA TYR A 167 -38.05 2.04 -2.78
C TYR A 167 -38.69 0.82 -3.44
N THR A 168 -39.52 1.04 -4.47
CA THR A 168 -40.01 -0.01 -5.37
C THR A 168 -39.12 -0.14 -6.61
N ALA A 169 -39.15 -1.31 -7.27
CA ALA A 169 -38.41 -1.57 -8.49
C ALA A 169 -38.72 -0.53 -9.60
N GLU A 170 -39.99 -0.15 -9.73
CA GLU A 170 -40.48 0.81 -10.72
C GLU A 170 -39.98 2.22 -10.44
N GLN A 171 -39.84 2.61 -9.17
CA GLN A 171 -39.28 3.92 -8.78
C GLN A 171 -37.80 4.01 -9.14
N LEU A 172 -37.03 2.96 -8.84
CA LEU A 172 -35.60 2.88 -9.16
C LEU A 172 -35.37 2.89 -10.68
N ILE A 173 -36.14 2.11 -11.44
CA ILE A 173 -36.08 2.10 -12.91
C ILE A 173 -36.52 3.46 -13.50
N SER A 174 -37.63 4.03 -13.06
CA SER A 174 -38.12 5.33 -13.56
C SER A 174 -37.13 6.46 -13.29
N ARG A 175 -36.38 6.40 -12.17
CA ARG A 175 -35.29 7.33 -11.86
C ARG A 175 -34.13 7.19 -12.84
N ALA A 176 -33.67 5.97 -13.11
CA ALA A 176 -32.61 5.71 -14.09
C ALA A 176 -32.98 6.21 -15.50
N LEU A 177 -34.24 6.03 -15.91
CA LEU A 177 -34.74 6.48 -17.23
C LEU A 177 -34.83 8.02 -17.37
N GLN A 178 -34.65 8.80 -16.28
CA GLN A 178 -34.46 10.25 -16.38
C GLN A 178 -33.01 10.67 -16.65
N LEU A 179 -32.04 9.74 -16.60
CA LEU A 179 -30.63 9.99 -16.91
C LEU A 179 -30.33 9.64 -18.36
N GLU A 180 -29.32 10.28 -18.96
CA GLU A 180 -28.95 10.00 -20.36
C GLU A 180 -28.35 8.58 -20.52
N PRO A 181 -28.62 7.88 -21.64
CA PRO A 181 -28.05 6.56 -21.91
C PRO A 181 -26.51 6.57 -21.95
N VAL A 182 -25.90 5.57 -21.32
CA VAL A 182 -24.45 5.40 -21.26
C VAL A 182 -23.95 4.65 -22.49
N LYS A 183 -22.80 5.06 -23.04
CA LYS A 183 -22.15 4.40 -24.19
C LYS A 183 -21.11 3.39 -23.72
N GLY A 184 -21.15 2.18 -24.28
CA GLY A 184 -20.21 1.10 -23.94
C GLY A 184 -20.63 0.32 -22.70
N TRP A 185 -19.66 -0.27 -21.99
CA TRP A 185 -19.91 -0.95 -20.72
C TRP A 185 -20.04 0.06 -19.58
N SER A 186 -21.02 -0.14 -18.70
CA SER A 186 -21.14 0.61 -17.45
C SER A 186 -21.91 -0.20 -16.42
N TYR A 187 -21.26 -0.50 -15.30
CA TYR A 187 -21.92 -1.13 -14.16
C TYR A 187 -23.19 -0.37 -13.77
N SER A 188 -24.31 -1.08 -13.62
CA SER A 188 -25.64 -0.49 -13.44
C SER A 188 -26.50 -1.41 -12.60
N ASN A 189 -26.95 -0.92 -11.44
CA ASN A 189 -27.84 -1.67 -10.55
C ASN A 189 -29.24 -1.78 -11.15
N THR A 190 -29.66 -0.77 -11.92
CA THR A 190 -30.92 -0.73 -12.69
C THR A 190 -31.14 -2.01 -13.50
N ASN A 191 -30.10 -2.53 -14.13
CA ASN A 191 -30.18 -3.77 -14.91
C ASN A 191 -30.72 -4.95 -14.09
N MET A 192 -30.27 -5.08 -12.84
CA MET A 192 -30.60 -6.22 -12.00
C MET A 192 -31.99 -6.05 -11.36
N VAL A 193 -32.44 -4.81 -11.14
CA VAL A 193 -33.84 -4.51 -10.80
C VAL A 193 -34.79 -4.88 -11.94
N ILE A 194 -34.42 -4.59 -13.21
CA ILE A 194 -35.18 -5.02 -14.40
C ILE A 194 -35.20 -6.55 -14.49
N ILE A 195 -34.07 -7.22 -14.25
CA ILE A 195 -34.02 -8.70 -14.19
C ILE A 195 -34.93 -9.25 -13.08
N GLY A 196 -35.01 -8.60 -11.91
CA GLY A 196 -35.92 -8.99 -10.83
C GLY A 196 -37.39 -9.02 -11.26
N LEU A 197 -37.84 -7.96 -11.96
CA LEU A 197 -39.17 -7.90 -12.58
C LEU A 197 -39.34 -8.94 -13.70
N LEU A 198 -38.28 -9.22 -14.47
CA LEU A 198 -38.31 -10.20 -15.55
C LEU A 198 -38.47 -11.63 -15.04
N ILE A 199 -37.79 -12.00 -13.96
CA ILE A 199 -37.98 -13.30 -13.28
C ILE A 199 -39.44 -13.44 -12.84
N GLN A 200 -40.01 -12.40 -12.22
CA GLN A 200 -41.42 -12.39 -11.83
C GLN A 200 -42.37 -12.51 -13.02
N LYS A 201 -42.06 -11.86 -14.13
CA LYS A 201 -42.85 -11.92 -15.36
C LYS A 201 -42.80 -13.28 -16.06
N VAL A 202 -41.66 -13.97 -16.01
CA VAL A 202 -41.45 -15.30 -16.61
C VAL A 202 -42.05 -16.43 -15.76
N THR A 203 -42.06 -16.27 -14.44
CA THR A 203 -42.39 -17.37 -13.51
C THR A 203 -43.71 -17.19 -12.74
N GLY A 204 -44.21 -15.96 -12.63
CA GLY A 204 -45.32 -15.60 -11.74
C GLY A 204 -44.90 -15.32 -10.29
N GLU A 205 -43.64 -15.59 -9.92
CA GLU A 205 -43.13 -15.52 -8.55
C GLU A 205 -41.95 -14.54 -8.45
N SER A 206 -41.80 -13.84 -7.32
CA SER A 206 -40.71 -12.88 -7.15
C SER A 206 -39.32 -13.52 -7.31
N TYR A 207 -38.32 -12.71 -7.65
CA TYR A 207 -36.93 -13.17 -7.69
C TYR A 207 -36.46 -13.72 -6.33
N ALA A 208 -37.03 -13.22 -5.21
CA ALA A 208 -36.77 -13.74 -3.87
C ALA A 208 -37.31 -15.16 -3.69
N GLU A 209 -38.58 -15.42 -4.04
CA GLU A 209 -39.16 -16.77 -4.00
C GLU A 209 -38.44 -17.75 -4.94
N GLN A 210 -38.01 -17.28 -6.12
CA GLN A 210 -37.24 -18.10 -7.05
C GLN A 210 -35.82 -18.38 -6.54
N ILE A 211 -35.12 -17.43 -5.91
CA ILE A 211 -33.84 -17.70 -5.24
C ILE A 211 -34.03 -18.68 -4.07
N GLN A 212 -35.11 -18.54 -3.29
CA GLN A 212 -35.43 -19.44 -2.19
C GLN A 212 -35.56 -20.88 -2.69
N LYS A 213 -36.50 -21.13 -3.60
CA LYS A 213 -36.85 -22.47 -4.12
C LYS A 213 -35.74 -23.13 -4.93
N ARG A 214 -34.87 -22.34 -5.57
CA ARG A 214 -33.86 -22.85 -6.53
C ARG A 214 -32.43 -22.90 -6.00
N ILE A 215 -32.11 -22.11 -4.97
CA ILE A 215 -30.75 -21.95 -4.46
C ILE A 215 -30.70 -22.15 -2.94
N ILE A 216 -31.53 -21.44 -2.17
CA ILE A 216 -31.45 -21.48 -0.70
C ILE A 216 -31.92 -22.83 -0.16
N ASP A 217 -33.12 -23.30 -0.54
CA ASP A 217 -33.63 -24.61 -0.08
C ASP A 217 -32.77 -25.79 -0.59
N PRO A 218 -32.42 -25.89 -1.90
CA PRO A 218 -31.69 -27.06 -2.43
C PRO A 218 -30.20 -27.13 -2.04
N LEU A 219 -29.64 -26.03 -1.51
CA LEU A 219 -28.31 -26.01 -0.89
C LEU A 219 -28.37 -25.94 0.65
N SER A 220 -29.56 -25.74 1.22
CA SER A 220 -29.80 -25.55 2.65
C SER A 220 -28.97 -24.40 3.27
N LEU A 221 -29.00 -23.23 2.62
CA LEU A 221 -28.29 -22.01 3.08
C LEU A 221 -29.07 -21.37 4.25
N LYS A 222 -28.71 -21.70 5.49
CA LYS A 222 -29.60 -21.51 6.66
C LYS A 222 -29.75 -20.07 7.13
N GLU A 223 -28.71 -19.27 6.94
CA GLU A 223 -28.62 -17.88 7.41
C GLU A 223 -28.67 -16.88 6.24
N THR A 224 -29.04 -17.37 5.05
CA THR A 224 -29.17 -16.59 3.82
C THR A 224 -30.62 -16.16 3.62
N VAL A 225 -30.87 -14.86 3.62
CA VAL A 225 -32.22 -14.30 3.55
C VAL A 225 -32.32 -13.11 2.59
N LEU A 226 -33.52 -12.92 2.05
CA LEU A 226 -33.92 -11.78 1.24
C LEU A 226 -34.82 -10.87 2.10
N PRO A 227 -34.26 -9.80 2.71
CA PRO A 227 -34.99 -8.98 3.69
C PRO A 227 -36.01 -8.02 3.06
N GLY A 228 -36.00 -7.80 1.74
CA GLY A 228 -36.86 -6.84 1.04
C GLY A 228 -36.66 -5.41 1.54
N SER A 229 -37.55 -4.94 2.42
CA SER A 229 -37.46 -3.62 3.08
C SER A 229 -37.00 -3.67 4.54
N SER A 230 -36.76 -4.86 5.11
CA SER A 230 -36.38 -4.98 6.52
C SER A 230 -34.97 -4.47 6.79
N MET A 231 -34.88 -3.53 7.74
CA MET A 231 -33.62 -3.00 8.25
C MET A 231 -32.87 -4.01 9.13
N ASP A 232 -33.56 -5.02 9.65
CA ASP A 232 -32.99 -6.02 10.55
C ASP A 232 -31.92 -6.90 9.87
N ILE A 233 -30.97 -7.36 10.68
CA ILE A 233 -30.05 -8.45 10.36
C ILE A 233 -30.22 -9.53 11.45
N PRO A 234 -30.25 -10.84 11.12
CA PRO A 234 -30.43 -11.93 12.09
C PRO A 234 -29.53 -11.82 13.34
N LYS A 235 -29.99 -12.40 14.46
CA LYS A 235 -29.52 -12.05 15.83
C LYS A 235 -28.05 -12.33 16.15
N LYS A 236 -27.27 -12.95 15.25
CA LYS A 236 -25.81 -13.00 15.31
C LYS A 236 -25.24 -12.31 14.07
N ASN A 237 -24.91 -11.01 14.20
CA ASN A 237 -24.41 -10.18 13.12
C ASN A 237 -23.23 -9.31 13.56
N ALA A 238 -22.36 -8.98 12.60
CA ALA A 238 -21.42 -7.90 12.75
C ALA A 238 -22.13 -6.57 12.48
N ARG A 239 -21.86 -5.55 13.31
CA ARG A 239 -22.30 -4.18 13.04
C ARG A 239 -21.53 -3.63 11.86
N GLY A 240 -22.25 -3.08 10.89
CA GLY A 240 -21.69 -2.43 9.70
C GLY A 240 -21.47 -0.95 9.94
N TYR A 241 -20.30 -0.43 9.57
CA TYR A 241 -19.90 0.94 9.87
C TYR A 241 -19.73 1.82 8.62
N LEU A 242 -20.13 3.08 8.74
CA LEU A 242 -19.79 4.16 7.82
C LEU A 242 -18.52 4.87 8.29
N ASN A 243 -17.52 4.97 7.43
CA ASN A 243 -16.28 5.69 7.69
C ASN A 243 -16.41 7.15 7.23
N THR A 244 -16.44 8.10 8.17
CA THR A 244 -16.48 9.55 7.89
C THR A 244 -15.08 10.19 7.83
N GLY A 245 -14.02 9.38 7.92
CA GLY A 245 -12.61 9.79 7.90
C GLY A 245 -12.04 10.12 9.28
N ASP A 246 -12.81 10.84 10.10
CA ASP A 246 -12.55 11.12 11.51
C ASP A 246 -12.93 9.95 12.43
N LYS A 247 -14.04 9.26 12.14
CA LYS A 247 -14.62 8.19 12.96
C LYS A 247 -15.33 7.12 12.13
N LEU A 248 -15.79 6.08 12.83
CA LEU A 248 -16.72 5.06 12.35
C LEU A 248 -18.08 5.27 13.01
N VAL A 249 -19.16 5.20 12.23
CA VAL A 249 -20.56 5.36 12.69
C VAL A 249 -21.34 4.09 12.39
N ASP A 250 -22.04 3.51 13.37
CA ASP A 250 -22.88 2.32 13.14
C ASP A 250 -24.03 2.67 12.18
N ILE A 251 -24.12 1.93 11.07
CA ILE A 251 -25.15 2.05 10.04
C ILE A 251 -25.77 0.68 9.72
N THR A 252 -25.78 -0.23 10.69
CA THR A 252 -26.23 -1.62 10.54
C THR A 252 -27.72 -1.72 10.19
N LEU A 253 -28.53 -0.85 10.81
CA LEU A 253 -29.96 -0.74 10.54
C LEU A 253 -30.16 0.15 9.32
N PHE A 254 -30.38 -0.50 8.17
CA PHE A 254 -30.46 0.16 6.88
C PHE A 254 -31.48 -0.55 5.99
N ASN A 255 -32.43 0.18 5.40
CA ASN A 255 -33.47 -0.37 4.52
C ASN A 255 -32.84 -0.78 3.16
N PRO A 256 -32.78 -2.08 2.83
CA PRO A 256 -32.06 -2.55 1.65
C PRO A 256 -32.90 -2.49 0.36
N SER A 257 -34.15 -2.01 0.41
CA SER A 257 -35.06 -1.92 -0.75
C SER A 257 -34.51 -1.07 -1.90
N PHE A 258 -33.65 -0.09 -1.61
CA PHE A 258 -32.93 0.69 -2.63
C PHE A 258 -31.96 -0.17 -3.46
N ALA A 259 -31.51 -1.31 -2.93
CA ALA A 259 -30.62 -2.24 -3.60
C ALA A 259 -31.40 -3.35 -4.32
N ASN A 260 -32.50 -3.85 -3.71
CA ASN A 260 -33.42 -4.81 -4.33
C ASN A 260 -32.67 -6.04 -4.91
N ALA A 261 -33.10 -6.56 -6.07
CA ALA A 261 -32.42 -7.63 -6.82
C ALA A 261 -30.96 -7.30 -7.24
N SER A 262 -30.50 -6.07 -7.05
CA SER A 262 -29.09 -5.72 -7.24
C SER A 262 -28.23 -5.90 -5.99
N GLY A 263 -28.80 -6.00 -4.77
CA GLY A 263 -27.96 -6.00 -3.56
C GLY A 263 -28.58 -6.24 -2.18
N GLU A 264 -29.85 -6.62 -2.04
CA GLU A 264 -30.50 -6.61 -0.72
C GLU A 264 -30.08 -7.72 0.28
N MET A 265 -29.51 -8.83 -0.20
CA MET A 265 -29.40 -10.08 0.56
C MET A 265 -28.48 -10.01 1.79
N ILE A 266 -28.77 -10.87 2.76
CA ILE A 266 -27.94 -11.18 3.93
C ILE A 266 -27.48 -12.64 3.84
N SER A 267 -26.27 -12.96 4.30
CA SER A 267 -25.74 -14.33 4.36
C SER A 267 -24.58 -14.43 5.37
N THR A 268 -23.94 -15.60 5.45
CA THR A 268 -22.73 -15.90 6.24
C THR A 268 -21.63 -16.46 5.34
N GLY A 269 -20.37 -16.47 5.80
CA GLY A 269 -19.26 -17.01 5.00
C GLY A 269 -19.40 -18.51 4.66
N GLU A 270 -20.06 -19.29 5.52
CA GLU A 270 -20.36 -20.72 5.33
C GLU A 270 -21.42 -20.95 4.23
N ASP A 271 -22.49 -20.17 4.23
CA ASP A 271 -23.51 -20.21 3.17
C ASP A 271 -22.93 -19.69 1.83
N MET A 272 -22.20 -18.58 1.87
CA MET A 272 -21.61 -17.97 0.67
C MET A 272 -20.60 -18.89 -0.03
N THR A 273 -19.72 -19.57 0.74
CA THR A 273 -18.83 -20.59 0.16
C THR A 273 -19.60 -21.81 -0.34
N THR A 274 -20.69 -22.21 0.31
CA THR A 274 -21.57 -23.30 -0.16
C THR A 274 -22.24 -22.97 -1.49
N PHE A 275 -22.75 -21.74 -1.65
CA PHE A 275 -23.31 -21.25 -2.90
C PHE A 275 -22.26 -21.21 -4.02
N PHE A 276 -21.10 -20.57 -3.80
CA PHE A 276 -20.09 -20.45 -4.86
C PHE A 276 -19.46 -21.80 -5.24
N ARG A 277 -19.31 -22.74 -4.30
CA ARG A 277 -18.92 -24.13 -4.62
C ARG A 277 -19.94 -24.82 -5.53
N ALA A 278 -21.23 -24.69 -5.22
CA ALA A 278 -22.30 -25.28 -6.03
C ALA A 278 -22.44 -24.61 -7.41
N LEU A 279 -22.24 -23.30 -7.49
CA LEU A 279 -22.27 -22.56 -8.76
C LEU A 279 -21.06 -22.93 -9.63
N LEU A 280 -19.83 -22.70 -9.16
CA LEU A 280 -18.61 -22.88 -9.94
C LEU A 280 -18.39 -24.36 -10.29
N GLY A 281 -18.70 -25.29 -9.39
CA GLY A 281 -18.69 -26.74 -9.64
C GLY A 281 -19.81 -27.27 -10.54
N GLY A 282 -20.65 -26.40 -11.13
CA GLY A 282 -21.66 -26.78 -12.11
C GLY A 282 -22.87 -27.55 -11.54
N LYS A 283 -23.13 -27.47 -10.23
CA LYS A 283 -24.32 -28.09 -9.61
C LYS A 283 -25.60 -27.29 -9.88
N LEU A 284 -25.50 -25.98 -10.08
CA LEU A 284 -26.65 -25.07 -10.23
C LEU A 284 -27.08 -24.78 -11.68
N LEU A 285 -26.21 -25.03 -12.66
CA LEU A 285 -26.42 -24.67 -14.08
C LEU A 285 -26.11 -25.85 -15.00
N THR A 286 -26.73 -25.91 -16.18
CA THR A 286 -26.34 -26.88 -17.21
C THR A 286 -24.95 -26.53 -17.77
N PRO A 287 -24.20 -27.47 -18.38
CA PRO A 287 -22.87 -27.19 -18.93
C PRO A 287 -22.87 -26.04 -19.95
N GLU A 288 -23.96 -25.87 -20.70
CA GLU A 288 -24.17 -24.77 -21.63
C GLU A 288 -24.30 -23.44 -20.87
N MET A 289 -25.17 -23.37 -19.86
CA MET A 289 -25.39 -22.14 -19.08
C MET A 289 -24.20 -21.77 -18.20
N GLN A 290 -23.46 -22.77 -17.71
CA GLN A 290 -22.18 -22.58 -17.01
C GLN A 290 -21.14 -21.96 -17.95
N LYS A 291 -21.06 -22.43 -19.20
CA LYS A 291 -20.19 -21.84 -20.23
C LYS A 291 -20.64 -20.41 -20.57
N GLU A 292 -21.92 -20.19 -20.82
CA GLU A 292 -22.50 -18.87 -21.09
C GLU A 292 -22.10 -17.84 -20.02
N MET A 293 -22.19 -18.22 -18.74
CA MET A 293 -21.81 -17.37 -17.60
C MET A 293 -20.36 -16.89 -17.64
N VAL A 294 -19.42 -17.74 -18.08
CA VAL A 294 -17.97 -17.50 -17.97
C VAL A 294 -17.23 -17.25 -19.29
N THR A 295 -17.88 -17.43 -20.46
CA THR A 295 -17.25 -17.13 -21.76
C THR A 295 -17.78 -15.87 -22.44
N HIS A 296 -19.02 -15.44 -22.15
CA HIS A 296 -19.56 -14.19 -22.71
C HIS A 296 -19.16 -12.96 -21.87
N THR A 297 -17.85 -12.81 -21.68
CA THR A 297 -17.24 -11.74 -20.88
C THR A 297 -16.95 -10.49 -21.69
N VAL A 298 -17.09 -9.34 -21.03
CA VAL A 298 -16.48 -8.06 -21.44
C VAL A 298 -15.32 -7.71 -20.52
N ASP A 299 -14.30 -7.03 -21.04
CA ASP A 299 -13.19 -6.50 -20.22
C ASP A 299 -13.64 -5.20 -19.52
N THR A 300 -13.39 -5.13 -18.20
CA THR A 300 -13.87 -4.04 -17.33
C THR A 300 -12.82 -3.69 -16.27
N PRO A 301 -12.98 -2.55 -15.55
CA PRO A 301 -12.15 -2.25 -14.37
C PRO A 301 -12.24 -3.28 -13.22
N LEU A 302 -13.24 -4.18 -13.25
CA LEU A 302 -13.41 -5.29 -12.30
C LEU A 302 -12.78 -6.60 -12.80
N GLY A 303 -12.07 -6.58 -13.93
CA GLY A 303 -11.62 -7.76 -14.66
C GLY A 303 -12.62 -8.19 -15.75
N LYS A 304 -12.58 -9.45 -16.16
CA LYS A 304 -13.49 -10.00 -17.17
C LYS A 304 -14.86 -10.22 -16.55
N TYR A 305 -15.86 -9.43 -16.93
CA TYR A 305 -17.20 -9.47 -16.37
C TYR A 305 -18.13 -10.29 -17.27
N GLY A 306 -18.59 -11.44 -16.76
CA GLY A 306 -19.51 -12.37 -17.42
C GLY A 306 -20.97 -12.08 -17.05
N LEU A 307 -21.78 -13.14 -16.93
CA LEU A 307 -23.21 -13.00 -16.63
C LEU A 307 -23.44 -13.02 -15.11
N GLY A 308 -23.38 -11.83 -14.47
CA GLY A 308 -23.57 -11.67 -13.03
C GLY A 308 -22.41 -12.17 -12.14
N ILE A 309 -21.23 -12.40 -12.73
CA ILE A 309 -19.99 -12.85 -12.06
C ILE A 309 -18.79 -12.26 -12.82
N HIS A 310 -17.63 -12.10 -12.17
CA HIS A 310 -16.40 -11.65 -12.84
C HIS A 310 -15.15 -12.43 -12.42
N ALA A 311 -14.13 -12.35 -13.28
CA ALA A 311 -12.81 -12.92 -13.07
C ALA A 311 -11.86 -11.87 -12.49
N THR A 312 -11.60 -11.94 -11.19
CA THR A 312 -10.54 -11.18 -10.54
C THR A 312 -9.20 -11.86 -10.85
N LYS A 313 -8.34 -11.22 -11.65
CA LYS A 313 -7.00 -11.73 -11.95
C LYS A 313 -6.01 -11.31 -10.87
N LEU A 314 -5.39 -12.28 -10.20
CA LEU A 314 -4.42 -12.06 -9.13
C LEU A 314 -2.99 -11.81 -9.66
N PRO A 315 -2.05 -11.30 -8.82
CA PRO A 315 -0.68 -10.96 -9.24
C PRO A 315 0.22 -12.15 -9.61
N ASP A 316 -0.23 -13.40 -9.47
CA ASP A 316 0.43 -14.61 -9.99
C ASP A 316 -0.18 -15.08 -11.33
N GLY A 317 -1.24 -14.42 -11.81
CA GLY A 317 -1.99 -14.78 -13.00
C GLY A 317 -3.24 -15.63 -12.74
N THR A 318 -3.46 -16.09 -11.51
CA THR A 318 -4.64 -16.89 -11.14
C THR A 318 -5.93 -16.08 -11.33
N GLU A 319 -6.91 -16.62 -12.05
CA GLU A 319 -8.26 -16.05 -12.15
C GLU A 319 -9.16 -16.62 -11.04
N VAL A 320 -9.54 -15.80 -10.05
CA VAL A 320 -10.60 -16.14 -9.08
C VAL A 320 -11.92 -15.64 -9.64
N TRP A 321 -12.92 -16.52 -9.72
CA TRP A 321 -14.23 -16.23 -10.27
C TRP A 321 -15.25 -16.03 -9.16
N GLY A 322 -15.85 -14.85 -9.11
CA GLY A 322 -16.68 -14.43 -7.98
C GLY A 322 -17.39 -13.11 -8.21
N HIS A 323 -17.86 -12.51 -7.12
CA HIS A 323 -18.40 -11.16 -7.13
C HIS A 323 -18.07 -10.42 -5.83
N GLY A 324 -17.62 -9.18 -5.95
CA GLY A 324 -17.48 -8.23 -4.84
C GLY A 324 -18.80 -7.56 -4.49
N GLY A 325 -19.10 -7.44 -3.20
CA GLY A 325 -20.31 -6.81 -2.69
C GLY A 325 -20.02 -5.55 -1.91
N GLY A 326 -20.60 -4.42 -2.31
CA GLY A 326 -20.61 -3.18 -1.52
C GLY A 326 -22.04 -2.76 -1.19
N ILE A 327 -22.27 -2.29 0.03
CA ILE A 327 -23.50 -1.71 0.57
C ILE A 327 -23.13 -0.84 1.80
N PRO A 328 -23.88 0.20 2.20
CA PRO A 328 -23.56 0.93 3.44
C PRO A 328 -23.34 -0.02 4.62
N GLY A 329 -22.22 0.16 5.31
CA GLY A 329 -21.77 -0.69 6.41
C GLY A 329 -20.88 -1.88 6.04
N PHE A 330 -20.78 -2.33 4.78
CA PHE A 330 -20.04 -3.55 4.44
C PHE A 330 -19.40 -3.55 3.03
N THR A 331 -18.14 -3.99 2.93
CA THR A 331 -17.56 -4.54 1.70
C THR A 331 -17.32 -6.05 1.90
N ASN A 332 -17.61 -6.87 0.89
CA ASN A 332 -17.36 -8.31 0.88
C ASN A 332 -16.91 -8.81 -0.50
N PHE A 333 -16.47 -10.07 -0.57
CA PHE A 333 -16.29 -10.83 -1.81
C PHE A 333 -16.63 -12.30 -1.55
N ALA A 334 -17.18 -12.99 -2.54
CA ALA A 334 -17.22 -14.46 -2.54
C ALA A 334 -16.98 -15.00 -3.96
N GLY A 335 -16.30 -16.14 -4.05
CA GLY A 335 -15.82 -16.71 -5.31
C GLY A 335 -14.85 -17.86 -5.12
N GLY A 336 -14.19 -18.30 -6.20
CA GLY A 336 -13.19 -19.37 -6.15
C GLY A 336 -12.64 -19.80 -7.51
N THR A 337 -12.10 -21.01 -7.56
CA THR A 337 -11.64 -21.67 -8.78
C THR A 337 -12.82 -22.09 -9.68
N LYS A 338 -12.59 -22.17 -11.00
CA LYS A 338 -13.64 -22.52 -12.01
C LYS A 338 -14.28 -23.90 -11.87
N ASP A 339 -13.75 -24.75 -10.98
CA ASP A 339 -14.25 -26.09 -10.65
C ASP A 339 -15.00 -26.14 -9.31
N GLY A 340 -15.10 -25.02 -8.59
CA GLY A 340 -15.72 -24.93 -7.26
C GLY A 340 -14.96 -25.63 -6.12
N GLN A 341 -13.78 -26.20 -6.39
CA GLN A 341 -13.02 -26.94 -5.39
C GLN A 341 -12.46 -26.04 -4.30
N HIS A 342 -11.86 -24.91 -4.68
CA HIS A 342 -11.30 -23.92 -3.77
C HIS A 342 -12.12 -22.63 -3.85
N VAL A 343 -12.89 -22.34 -2.80
CA VAL A 343 -13.78 -21.18 -2.69
C VAL A 343 -13.56 -20.43 -1.38
N ILE A 344 -13.86 -19.13 -1.40
CA ILE A 344 -13.74 -18.21 -0.29
C ILE A 344 -14.97 -17.32 -0.17
N SER A 345 -15.24 -16.88 1.06
CA SER A 345 -15.99 -15.66 1.34
C SER A 345 -15.17 -14.78 2.29
N ILE A 346 -15.13 -13.49 2.00
CA ILE A 346 -14.48 -12.44 2.82
C ILE A 346 -15.55 -11.39 3.11
N ASN A 347 -15.74 -11.02 4.37
CA ASN A 347 -16.55 -9.85 4.75
C ASN A 347 -15.72 -8.89 5.61
N ILE A 348 -15.94 -7.60 5.39
CA ILE A 348 -15.37 -6.52 6.18
C ILE A 348 -16.51 -5.56 6.52
N ASN A 349 -16.69 -5.25 7.81
CA ASN A 349 -17.83 -4.48 8.31
C ASN A 349 -17.65 -2.96 8.22
N VAL A 350 -17.03 -2.51 7.13
CA VAL A 350 -17.00 -1.13 6.66
C VAL A 350 -16.98 -1.12 5.13
N LEU A 351 -17.61 -0.12 4.52
CA LEU A 351 -17.57 0.07 3.06
C LEU A 351 -16.26 0.76 2.63
N GLY A 352 -15.66 0.29 1.52
CA GLY A 352 -14.41 0.83 0.95
C GLY A 352 -13.14 0.03 1.30
N ALA A 353 -13.29 -1.26 1.59
CA ALA A 353 -12.20 -2.16 2.03
C ALA A 353 -11.70 -3.13 0.93
N GLU A 354 -11.85 -2.77 -0.34
CA GLU A 354 -11.57 -3.65 -1.49
C GLU A 354 -10.06 -4.02 -1.58
N LYS A 355 -9.17 -3.15 -1.07
CA LYS A 355 -7.74 -3.42 -0.97
C LYS A 355 -7.42 -4.58 -0.02
N GLN A 356 -8.08 -4.62 1.13
CA GLN A 356 -7.92 -5.68 2.13
C GLN A 356 -8.40 -7.03 1.55
N ILE A 357 -9.55 -7.04 0.87
CA ILE A 357 -10.05 -8.21 0.13
C ILE A 357 -9.03 -8.70 -0.90
N ASN A 358 -8.50 -7.81 -1.75
CA ASN A 358 -7.52 -8.20 -2.77
C ASN A 358 -6.23 -8.79 -2.17
N ASN A 359 -5.77 -8.29 -1.02
CA ASN A 359 -4.62 -8.87 -0.31
C ASN A 359 -4.92 -10.27 0.24
N ILE A 360 -6.11 -10.49 0.82
CA ILE A 360 -6.54 -11.80 1.35
C ILE A 360 -6.71 -12.80 0.20
N LEU A 361 -7.35 -12.40 -0.92
CA LEU A 361 -7.47 -13.24 -2.12
C LEU A 361 -6.10 -13.63 -2.69
N ALA A 362 -5.18 -12.66 -2.83
CA ALA A 362 -3.83 -12.91 -3.29
C ALA A 362 -3.03 -13.81 -2.33
N SER A 363 -3.31 -13.81 -1.02
CA SER A 363 -2.63 -14.68 -0.06
C SER A 363 -3.23 -16.09 0.04
N GLU A 364 -4.52 -16.29 -0.25
CA GLU A 364 -5.17 -17.60 -0.18
C GLU A 364 -5.04 -18.39 -1.49
N PHE A 365 -5.22 -17.71 -2.64
CA PHE A 365 -5.19 -18.34 -3.96
C PHE A 365 -3.81 -18.30 -4.64
N ALA A 366 -2.79 -17.74 -3.99
CA ALA A 366 -1.40 -17.84 -4.45
C ALA A 366 -1.03 -19.31 -4.68
N ALA A 367 -0.73 -19.66 -5.93
CA ALA A 367 -0.50 -21.05 -6.29
C ALA A 367 0.66 -21.65 -5.49
N LYS A 368 0.40 -22.70 -4.70
CA LYS A 368 1.41 -23.55 -4.02
C LYS A 368 2.21 -24.41 -5.02
N SER A 369 2.58 -23.84 -6.16
CA SER A 369 3.35 -24.53 -7.20
C SER A 369 4.81 -24.63 -6.76
N LYS A 370 5.32 -25.86 -6.65
CA LYS A 370 6.76 -26.13 -6.55
C LYS A 370 7.42 -25.95 -7.92
N LYS A 371 7.56 -24.71 -8.35
CA LYS A 371 8.57 -24.26 -9.30
C LYS A 371 9.17 -22.99 -8.74
N GLU A 372 10.49 -22.94 -8.61
CA GLU A 372 11.15 -21.66 -8.45
C GLU A 372 10.89 -20.84 -9.72
N PRO A 373 10.28 -19.65 -9.65
CA PRO A 373 10.18 -18.78 -10.81
C PRO A 373 11.59 -18.44 -11.27
N THR A 374 11.82 -18.35 -12.58
CA THR A 374 13.18 -18.04 -13.06
C THR A 374 13.58 -16.65 -12.58
N ASP A 375 14.88 -16.39 -12.38
CA ASP A 375 15.30 -15.10 -11.83
C ASP A 375 14.95 -13.91 -12.74
N LYS A 376 14.62 -14.17 -14.01
CA LYS A 376 14.07 -13.18 -14.94
C LYS A 376 12.61 -12.84 -14.61
N GLU A 377 11.80 -13.84 -14.26
CA GLU A 377 10.39 -13.67 -13.85
C GLU A 377 10.29 -13.08 -12.44
N LYS A 378 11.12 -13.54 -11.48
CA LYS A 378 11.27 -12.91 -10.15
C LYS A 378 11.57 -11.41 -10.30
N LYS A 379 12.53 -11.06 -11.16
CA LYS A 379 12.92 -9.66 -11.40
C LYS A 379 11.79 -8.86 -12.07
N SER A 380 11.05 -9.42 -13.04
CA SER A 380 9.91 -8.72 -13.65
C SER A 380 8.82 -8.40 -12.61
N LYS A 381 8.38 -9.41 -11.86
CA LYS A 381 7.31 -9.24 -10.87
C LYS A 381 7.71 -8.30 -9.72
N HIS A 382 8.94 -8.40 -9.22
CA HIS A 382 9.46 -7.49 -8.19
C HIS A 382 9.50 -6.03 -8.66
N ARG A 383 9.83 -5.79 -9.95
CA ARG A 383 9.81 -4.45 -10.55
C ARG A 383 8.39 -3.90 -10.68
N GLU A 384 7.44 -4.72 -11.13
CA GLU A 384 6.01 -4.36 -11.15
C GLU A 384 5.50 -4.05 -9.74
N GLU A 385 5.88 -4.81 -8.72
CA GLU A 385 5.48 -4.55 -7.33
C GLU A 385 6.09 -3.26 -6.75
N VAL A 386 7.34 -2.93 -7.09
CA VAL A 386 7.95 -1.62 -6.74
C VAL A 386 7.22 -0.47 -7.44
N GLN A 387 6.92 -0.60 -8.74
CA GLN A 387 6.15 0.39 -9.48
C GLN A 387 4.76 0.61 -8.86
N ASN A 388 4.04 -0.46 -8.52
CA ASN A 388 2.75 -0.40 -7.84
C ASN A 388 2.82 0.31 -6.47
N VAL A 389 3.96 0.29 -5.77
CA VAL A 389 4.17 1.07 -4.54
C VAL A 389 4.42 2.55 -4.87
N MET A 390 5.18 2.88 -5.92
CA MET A 390 5.39 4.26 -6.37
C MET A 390 4.07 4.92 -6.79
N ASP A 391 3.24 4.22 -7.56
CA ASP A 391 1.93 4.71 -7.99
C ASP A 391 1.01 4.98 -6.78
N GLN A 392 0.97 4.06 -5.80
CA GLN A 392 0.26 4.28 -4.54
C GLN A 392 0.76 5.51 -3.77
N VAL A 393 2.06 5.78 -3.79
CA VAL A 393 2.68 6.92 -3.09
C VAL A 393 2.25 8.26 -3.70
N VAL A 394 2.07 8.36 -5.03
CA VAL A 394 1.61 9.58 -5.71
C VAL A 394 0.11 9.89 -5.48
N THR A 395 -0.73 8.90 -5.18
CA THR A 395 -2.20 9.09 -5.08
C THR A 395 -2.68 10.14 -4.06
N ASN A 396 -1.84 10.55 -3.10
CA ASN A 396 -2.25 11.39 -1.97
C ASN A 396 -2.34 12.91 -2.27
N LYS A 397 -2.05 13.36 -3.51
CA LYS A 397 -1.95 14.78 -3.93
C LYS A 397 -0.90 15.64 -3.18
N LYS A 398 -0.15 15.05 -2.25
CA LYS A 398 0.95 15.68 -1.48
C LYS A 398 2.33 15.23 -1.97
N ILE A 399 2.37 14.26 -2.88
CA ILE A 399 3.56 13.79 -3.57
C ILE A 399 3.27 13.96 -5.08
N PRO A 400 3.85 14.98 -5.76
CA PRO A 400 3.54 15.27 -7.15
C PRO A 400 4.02 14.16 -8.09
N SER A 401 5.26 13.70 -7.90
CA SER A 401 5.86 12.61 -8.67
C SER A 401 6.94 11.87 -7.90
N VAL A 402 7.22 10.65 -8.36
CA VAL A 402 8.32 9.79 -7.89
C VAL A 402 9.11 9.31 -9.09
N ILE A 403 10.44 9.44 -9.03
CA ILE A 403 11.39 8.73 -9.88
C ILE A 403 12.06 7.67 -9.02
N ALA A 404 12.16 6.44 -9.51
CA ALA A 404 12.99 5.41 -8.89
C ALA A 404 13.69 4.58 -9.96
N GLY A 405 14.86 4.06 -9.64
CA GLY A 405 15.55 3.12 -10.50
C GLY A 405 16.80 2.58 -9.84
N GLY A 406 17.40 1.58 -10.46
CA GLY A 406 18.46 0.82 -9.82
C GLY A 406 19.35 0.10 -10.81
N LEU A 407 20.45 -0.40 -10.28
CA LEU A 407 21.34 -1.36 -10.93
C LEU A 407 21.12 -2.69 -10.23
N LYS A 408 20.96 -3.80 -10.98
CA LYS A 408 21.05 -5.15 -10.43
C LYS A 408 21.75 -6.10 -11.40
N ASP A 409 22.84 -6.71 -10.96
CA ASP A 409 23.66 -7.66 -11.71
C ASP A 409 24.10 -7.07 -13.08
N GLY A 410 24.58 -5.82 -13.05
CA GLY A 410 24.98 -5.06 -14.24
C GLY A 410 23.84 -4.50 -15.10
N LYS A 411 22.57 -4.73 -14.75
CA LYS A 411 21.40 -4.27 -15.52
C LYS A 411 20.70 -3.11 -14.83
N ARG A 412 20.55 -1.99 -15.54
CA ARG A 412 19.77 -0.84 -15.06
C ARG A 412 18.28 -0.99 -15.33
N TRP A 413 17.48 -0.32 -14.51
CA TRP A 413 16.03 -0.14 -14.67
C TRP A 413 15.63 1.22 -14.05
N SER A 414 14.56 1.82 -14.54
CA SER A 414 13.99 3.04 -13.96
C SER A 414 12.50 3.17 -14.30
N TYR A 415 11.75 3.77 -13.38
CA TYR A 415 10.34 4.11 -13.49
C TYR A 415 10.14 5.54 -12.98
N ALA A 416 9.14 6.22 -13.54
CA ALA A 416 8.74 7.56 -13.11
C ALA A 416 7.21 7.64 -13.19
N THR A 417 6.57 8.24 -12.18
CA THR A 417 5.12 8.33 -12.09
C THR A 417 4.70 9.63 -11.40
N GLY A 418 3.53 10.16 -11.76
CA GLY A 418 3.04 11.47 -11.34
C GLY A 418 3.41 12.64 -12.26
N THR A 419 3.24 13.87 -11.76
CA THR A 419 3.44 15.12 -12.50
C THR A 419 4.69 15.88 -12.06
N ALA A 420 5.44 16.38 -13.04
CA ALA A 420 6.63 17.18 -12.81
C ALA A 420 6.34 18.65 -12.46
N SER A 421 5.09 19.11 -12.59
CA SER A 421 4.61 20.42 -12.13
C SER A 421 3.09 20.36 -11.93
N TYR A 422 2.55 21.16 -11.00
CA TYR A 422 1.11 21.37 -10.84
C TYR A 422 0.60 22.59 -11.63
N GLU A 423 1.46 23.58 -11.88
CA GLU A 423 1.16 24.81 -12.62
C GLU A 423 1.09 24.53 -14.13
N MET A 424 1.97 23.67 -14.63
CA MET A 424 1.99 23.16 -16.01
C MET A 424 2.06 21.62 -15.99
N PRO A 425 0.91 20.93 -15.82
CA PRO A 425 0.86 19.47 -15.74
C PRO A 425 1.52 18.77 -16.92
N ARG A 426 2.62 18.06 -16.62
CA ARG A 426 3.43 17.29 -17.57
C ARG A 426 4.00 16.07 -16.84
N PRO A 427 4.10 14.90 -17.47
CA PRO A 427 4.67 13.72 -16.82
C PRO A 427 6.12 13.97 -16.40
N VAL A 428 6.54 13.30 -15.33
CA VAL A 428 7.95 13.14 -15.00
C VAL A 428 8.59 12.08 -15.91
N GLU A 429 9.83 12.28 -16.35
CA GLU A 429 10.59 11.28 -17.12
C GLU A 429 11.69 10.65 -16.24
N THR A 430 12.09 9.42 -16.55
CA THR A 430 13.06 8.64 -15.73
C THR A 430 14.49 9.17 -15.74
N ASN A 431 14.81 10.05 -16.69
CA ASN A 431 16.11 10.69 -16.85
C ASN A 431 16.12 12.15 -16.33
N PHE A 432 15.12 12.57 -15.58
CA PHE A 432 15.13 13.92 -15.00
C PHE A 432 16.20 14.04 -13.91
N SER A 433 16.90 15.17 -13.95
CA SER A 433 17.81 15.64 -12.92
C SER A 433 17.04 16.07 -11.67
N PHE A 434 17.64 15.85 -10.51
CA PHE A 434 17.10 16.28 -9.21
C PHE A 434 18.24 16.65 -8.26
N ARG A 435 17.95 17.51 -7.27
CA ARG A 435 18.90 17.81 -6.20
C ARG A 435 19.05 16.58 -5.30
N ILE A 436 20.27 16.17 -5.01
CA ILE A 436 20.55 14.94 -4.22
C ILE A 436 20.68 15.22 -2.71
N GLY A 437 20.63 16.50 -2.32
CA GLY A 437 20.76 16.93 -0.92
C GLY A 437 21.94 16.26 -0.23
N SER A 438 21.72 15.77 0.99
CA SER A 438 22.75 15.14 1.82
C SER A 438 23.48 13.92 1.23
N ILE A 439 23.05 13.34 0.10
CA ILE A 439 23.86 12.33 -0.63
C ILE A 439 25.22 12.91 -1.06
N THR A 440 25.30 14.24 -1.23
CA THR A 440 26.56 15.00 -1.43
C THR A 440 27.64 14.63 -0.39
N LYS A 441 27.25 14.32 0.86
CA LYS A 441 28.19 13.96 1.93
C LYS A 441 29.02 12.72 1.60
N THR A 442 28.44 11.74 0.89
CA THR A 442 29.16 10.52 0.50
C THR A 442 30.22 10.81 -0.56
N PHE A 443 29.97 11.75 -1.49
CA PHE A 443 30.99 12.22 -2.43
C PHE A 443 32.13 12.96 -1.70
N THR A 444 31.80 13.93 -0.82
CA THR A 444 32.80 14.67 -0.04
C THR A 444 33.65 13.75 0.85
N ALA A 445 33.02 12.82 1.56
CA ALA A 445 33.73 11.82 2.38
C ALA A 445 34.62 10.90 1.53
N SER A 446 34.17 10.50 0.33
CA SER A 446 34.99 9.69 -0.60
C SER A 446 36.23 10.45 -1.08
N VAL A 447 36.19 11.78 -1.27
CA VAL A 447 37.41 12.57 -1.54
C VAL A 447 38.35 12.52 -0.34
N VAL A 448 37.86 12.73 0.89
CA VAL A 448 38.69 12.70 2.10
C VAL A 448 39.34 11.32 2.30
N LEU A 449 38.61 10.24 2.01
CA LEU A 449 39.11 8.87 2.07
C LEU A 449 40.16 8.59 1.00
N GLN A 450 40.00 9.08 -0.24
CA GLN A 450 41.06 8.99 -1.25
C GLN A 450 42.30 9.81 -0.86
N LEU A 451 42.14 10.99 -0.24
CA LEU A 451 43.27 11.77 0.26
C LEU A 451 43.99 11.10 1.44
N ALA A 452 43.28 10.28 2.22
CA ALA A 452 43.87 9.42 3.25
C ALA A 452 44.64 8.22 2.64
N GLU A 453 44.07 7.57 1.63
CA GLU A 453 44.72 6.51 0.86
C GLU A 453 46.01 7.00 0.16
N GLU A 454 45.96 8.20 -0.41
CA GLU A 454 47.10 8.92 -1.00
C GLU A 454 48.09 9.48 0.05
N LYS A 455 47.79 9.31 1.35
CA LYS A 455 48.59 9.76 2.50
C LYS A 455 48.83 11.27 2.54
N GLN A 456 47.93 12.05 1.93
CA GLN A 456 47.93 13.51 2.01
C GLN A 456 47.38 14.01 3.34
N LEU A 457 46.52 13.22 4.00
CA LEU A 457 45.98 13.46 5.34
C LEU A 457 45.82 12.14 6.11
N ASN A 458 45.60 12.20 7.43
CA ASN A 458 45.10 11.07 8.22
C ASN A 458 43.66 11.34 8.66
N LEU A 459 42.82 10.31 8.76
CA LEU A 459 41.46 10.46 9.31
C LEU A 459 41.45 10.94 10.77
N ASP A 460 42.51 10.62 11.52
CA ASP A 460 42.69 11.01 12.92
C ASP A 460 43.53 12.29 13.08
N ASP A 461 43.83 13.00 11.98
CA ASP A 461 44.31 14.37 12.05
C ASP A 461 43.24 15.29 12.66
N THR A 462 43.69 16.28 13.43
CA THR A 462 42.82 17.28 14.05
C THR A 462 42.41 18.38 13.06
N VAL A 463 41.27 19.03 13.29
CA VAL A 463 40.84 20.18 12.47
C VAL A 463 41.84 21.32 12.56
N GLU A 464 42.39 21.59 13.75
CA GLU A 464 43.39 22.64 13.97
C GLU A 464 44.69 22.43 13.17
N LYS A 465 45.08 21.17 12.87
CA LYS A 465 46.25 20.87 12.03
C LYS A 465 46.11 21.47 10.62
N TRP A 466 44.89 21.44 10.07
CA TRP A 466 44.59 21.83 8.69
C TRP A 466 44.02 23.25 8.60
N LEU A 467 43.09 23.58 9.50
CA LEU A 467 42.34 24.83 9.55
C LEU A 467 42.58 25.54 10.90
N PRO A 468 43.83 25.97 11.18
CA PRO A 468 44.20 26.54 12.47
C PRO A 468 43.40 27.81 12.79
N GLY A 469 42.83 27.88 13.99
CA GLY A 469 42.00 28.98 14.44
C GLY A 469 40.61 29.07 13.78
N VAL A 470 40.18 28.08 13.00
CA VAL A 470 38.83 28.07 12.38
C VAL A 470 37.77 27.52 13.34
N VAL A 471 38.08 26.50 14.14
CA VAL A 471 37.15 25.88 15.10
C VAL A 471 37.60 26.18 16.52
N GLN A 472 37.24 27.37 17.01
CA GLN A 472 37.62 27.88 18.33
C GLN A 472 36.54 28.80 18.93
N GLY A 473 36.63 29.07 20.23
CA GLY A 473 35.70 29.94 20.95
C GLY A 473 34.41 29.21 21.37
N ASN A 474 33.60 29.83 22.23
CA ASN A 474 32.31 29.31 22.70
C ASN A 474 32.33 27.89 23.33
N GLY A 475 33.51 27.39 23.71
CA GLY A 475 33.74 26.02 24.20
C GLY A 475 34.35 25.05 23.17
N TYR A 476 34.48 25.44 21.90
CA TYR A 476 35.15 24.64 20.88
C TYR A 476 36.68 24.64 21.02
N ASP A 477 37.25 23.49 20.68
CA ASP A 477 38.69 23.24 20.62
C ASP A 477 38.99 22.34 19.41
N GLY A 478 39.36 22.97 18.29
CA GLY A 478 39.72 22.28 17.05
C GLY A 478 40.91 21.33 17.16
N SER A 479 41.70 21.39 18.25
CA SER A 479 42.78 20.44 18.52
C SER A 479 42.29 19.10 19.08
N LYS A 480 41.01 19.01 19.48
CA LYS A 480 40.36 17.79 19.97
C LYS A 480 39.38 17.16 18.96
N ILE A 481 39.06 17.85 17.88
CA ILE A 481 38.13 17.38 16.84
C ILE A 481 38.93 16.79 15.68
N THR A 482 38.67 15.55 15.29
CA THR A 482 39.34 14.88 14.17
C THR A 482 38.51 14.89 12.88
N ILE A 483 39.18 14.68 11.74
CA ILE A 483 38.51 14.50 10.43
C ILE A 483 37.48 13.36 10.49
N ARG A 484 37.82 12.24 11.15
CA ARG A 484 36.92 11.09 11.40
C ARG A 484 35.64 11.51 12.11
N GLN A 485 35.75 12.32 13.17
CA GLN A 485 34.63 12.84 13.95
C GLN A 485 33.74 13.81 13.14
N LEU A 486 34.30 14.52 12.15
CA LEU A 486 33.48 15.26 11.18
C LEU A 486 32.65 14.29 10.33
N LEU A 487 33.30 13.30 9.71
CA LEU A 487 32.67 12.42 8.71
C LEU A 487 31.61 11.45 9.28
N ASN A 488 31.71 11.06 10.55
CA ASN A 488 30.70 10.20 11.23
C ASN A 488 29.74 10.98 12.16
N HIS A 489 29.82 12.31 12.19
CA HIS A 489 28.97 13.19 13.01
C HIS A 489 29.15 13.07 14.54
N THR A 490 30.36 12.77 15.02
CA THR A 490 30.72 12.73 16.46
C THR A 490 31.61 13.90 16.93
N SER A 491 31.67 14.99 16.16
CA SER A 491 32.50 16.19 16.43
C SER A 491 32.01 17.08 17.57
N GLY A 492 30.72 17.04 17.92
CA GLY A 492 30.08 17.98 18.84
C GLY A 492 29.80 19.38 18.26
N ILE A 493 30.15 19.63 16.99
CA ILE A 493 29.92 20.93 16.32
C ILE A 493 28.45 21.09 15.98
N ALA A 494 27.80 22.10 16.56
CA ALA A 494 26.38 22.38 16.33
C ALA A 494 26.04 22.59 14.83
N ALA A 495 24.83 22.21 14.43
CA ALA A 495 24.35 22.48 13.08
C ALA A 495 24.02 23.98 12.90
N TYR A 496 24.53 24.61 11.83
CA TYR A 496 24.04 25.93 11.43
C TYR A 496 22.56 25.88 10.98
N THR A 497 22.18 24.82 10.24
CA THR A 497 20.80 24.51 9.82
C THR A 497 19.94 23.97 10.97
N ASP A 498 19.48 24.85 11.85
CA ASP A 498 18.40 24.53 12.80
C ASP A 498 17.00 24.64 12.16
N LEU A 499 15.96 24.45 12.97
CA LEU A 499 14.57 24.50 12.53
C LEU A 499 14.16 25.90 12.02
N ASP A 500 14.69 26.99 12.58
CA ASP A 500 14.33 28.33 12.15
C ASP A 500 15.04 28.70 10.85
N MET A 501 16.32 28.32 10.69
CA MET A 501 17.02 28.49 9.43
C MET A 501 16.33 27.71 8.29
N ARG A 502 15.88 26.47 8.58
CA ARG A 502 15.24 25.57 7.61
C ARG A 502 13.79 25.96 7.29
N ASP A 503 12.97 26.21 8.30
CA ASP A 503 11.52 26.42 8.12
C ASP A 503 11.14 27.89 7.91
N ILE A 504 12.04 28.84 8.19
CA ILE A 504 11.78 30.28 8.13
C ILE A 504 12.81 31.00 7.25
N THR A 505 14.09 31.01 7.63
CA THR A 505 15.09 31.91 7.00
C THR A 505 15.33 31.60 5.53
N LEU A 506 15.53 30.33 5.17
CA LEU A 506 15.82 29.91 3.80
C LEU A 506 14.59 30.03 2.87
N PRO A 507 13.37 29.57 3.24
CA PRO A 507 12.16 29.82 2.45
C PRO A 507 11.82 31.31 2.23
N GLN A 508 12.18 32.19 3.17
CA GLN A 508 12.00 33.64 3.02
C GLN A 508 13.08 34.32 2.17
N ASN A 509 14.26 33.71 2.03
CA ASN A 509 15.42 34.29 1.34
C ASN A 509 16.09 33.28 0.38
N PRO A 510 15.35 32.63 -0.54
CA PRO A 510 15.86 31.47 -1.29
C PRO A 510 17.03 31.79 -2.24
N PHE A 511 17.26 33.06 -2.56
CA PHE A 511 18.38 33.47 -3.43
C PHE A 511 19.61 33.98 -2.66
N ARG A 512 19.56 34.05 -1.32
CA ARG A 512 20.69 34.52 -0.50
C ARG A 512 21.91 33.61 -0.68
N TYR A 513 23.04 34.23 -0.99
CA TYR A 513 24.35 33.60 -0.91
C TYR A 513 24.82 33.52 0.54
N TYR A 514 25.47 32.41 0.90
CA TYR A 514 26.18 32.22 2.16
C TYR A 514 27.63 31.79 1.85
N SER A 515 28.63 32.39 2.49
CA SER A 515 30.02 31.94 2.36
C SER A 515 30.31 30.73 3.28
N THR A 516 31.36 29.95 3.00
CA THR A 516 31.78 28.87 3.92
C THR A 516 32.05 29.41 5.33
N ASP A 517 32.77 30.52 5.44
CA ASP A 517 33.11 31.16 6.72
C ASP A 517 31.86 31.60 7.49
N GLU A 518 30.82 32.07 6.79
CA GLU A 518 29.53 32.44 7.38
C GLU A 518 28.79 31.21 7.93
N LEU A 519 28.72 30.11 7.19
CA LEU A 519 28.09 28.86 7.65
C LEU A 519 28.80 28.26 8.87
N ILE A 520 30.14 28.30 8.88
CA ILE A 520 30.93 27.88 10.05
C ILE A 520 30.69 28.84 11.23
N SER A 521 30.70 30.15 11.00
CA SER A 521 30.43 31.15 12.06
C SER A 521 29.04 31.01 12.68
N LEU A 522 28.01 30.74 11.87
CA LEU A 522 26.63 30.50 12.33
C LEU A 522 26.51 29.24 13.21
N ALA A 523 27.36 28.23 13.00
CA ALA A 523 27.45 27.07 13.86
C ALA A 523 28.21 27.36 15.16
N LEU A 524 29.41 27.98 15.07
CA LEU A 524 30.27 28.22 16.24
C LEU A 524 29.70 29.30 17.20
N ALA A 525 28.78 30.14 16.73
CA ALA A 525 27.97 31.02 17.58
C ALA A 525 27.07 30.25 18.58
N LYS A 526 26.83 28.95 18.35
CA LYS A 526 26.12 28.03 19.26
C LYS A 526 27.16 27.17 19.99
N PRO A 527 27.03 26.91 21.31
CA PRO A 527 28.00 26.11 22.04
C PRO A 527 28.07 24.66 21.51
N PRO A 528 29.15 23.91 21.79
CA PRO A 528 29.23 22.49 21.46
C PRO A 528 28.03 21.70 22.01
N VAL A 529 27.51 20.76 21.21
CA VAL A 529 26.40 19.88 21.62
C VAL A 529 26.87 18.85 22.65
N PHE A 530 28.12 18.41 22.53
CA PHE A 530 28.85 17.52 23.44
C PHE A 530 30.36 17.66 23.19
N ALA A 531 31.20 17.02 24.02
CA ALA A 531 32.64 17.00 23.81
C ALA A 531 33.04 15.99 22.69
N PRO A 532 34.07 16.24 21.87
CA PRO A 532 34.34 15.45 20.67
C PRO A 532 34.53 13.96 20.95
N GLY A 533 33.68 13.12 20.34
CA GLY A 533 33.65 11.66 20.55
C GLY A 533 32.66 11.16 21.62
N GLU A 534 32.18 12.02 22.52
CA GLU A 534 31.28 11.65 23.63
C GLU A 534 29.79 11.53 23.22
N GLY A 535 29.47 11.67 21.93
CA GLY A 535 28.10 11.65 21.42
C GLY A 535 28.00 11.72 19.91
N TRP A 536 26.76 11.81 19.41
CA TRP A 536 26.42 11.91 17.98
C TRP A 536 25.31 12.94 17.76
N ASP A 537 25.49 13.86 16.80
CA ASP A 537 24.45 14.79 16.34
C ASP A 537 24.68 15.19 14.87
N TYR A 538 23.59 15.27 14.09
CA TYR A 538 23.66 15.41 12.63
C TYR A 538 23.98 16.84 12.18
N SER A 539 25.27 17.18 12.20
CA SER A 539 25.76 18.50 11.81
C SER A 539 26.17 18.58 10.34
N ASN A 540 25.48 19.43 9.56
CA ASN A 540 25.92 19.83 8.22
C ASN A 540 27.27 20.56 8.24
N THR A 541 27.55 21.29 9.33
CA THR A 541 28.79 22.05 9.54
C THR A 541 30.03 21.17 9.38
N ASN A 542 29.96 19.91 9.80
CA ASN A 542 31.06 18.96 9.68
C ASN A 542 31.53 18.74 8.24
N THR A 543 30.59 18.55 7.31
CA THR A 543 30.93 18.29 5.91
C THR A 543 31.39 19.57 5.20
N VAL A 544 30.90 20.75 5.63
CA VAL A 544 31.40 22.05 5.18
C VAL A 544 32.86 22.23 5.59
N ILE A 545 33.22 21.95 6.85
CA ILE A 545 34.60 21.98 7.34
C ILE A 545 35.47 20.95 6.58
N ALA A 546 34.97 19.73 6.34
CA ALA A 546 35.67 18.74 5.52
C ALA A 546 35.95 19.24 4.09
N GLY A 547 35.03 20.03 3.50
CA GLY A 547 35.22 20.69 2.21
C GLY A 547 36.39 21.68 2.19
N GLU A 548 36.56 22.47 3.25
CA GLU A 548 37.72 23.37 3.40
C GLU A 548 39.02 22.60 3.75
N ILE A 549 38.95 21.44 4.42
CA ILE A 549 40.12 20.56 4.60
C ILE A 549 40.58 19.99 3.25
N ILE A 550 39.67 19.53 2.38
CA ILE A 550 40.01 19.12 1.00
C ILE A 550 40.73 20.26 0.27
N ARG A 551 40.21 21.49 0.37
CA ARG A 551 40.81 22.68 -0.23
C ARG A 551 42.17 23.05 0.35
N LYS A 552 42.36 22.88 1.66
CA LYS A 552 43.65 23.08 2.33
C LYS A 552 44.70 22.09 1.87
N VAL A 553 44.32 20.81 1.74
CA VAL A 553 45.21 19.70 1.37
C VAL A 553 45.60 19.78 -0.10
N THR A 554 44.64 20.04 -1.00
CA THR A 554 44.82 19.92 -2.46
C THR A 554 45.01 21.23 -3.21
N GLY A 555 44.58 22.36 -2.65
CA GLY A 555 44.47 23.65 -3.33
C GLY A 555 43.21 23.82 -4.20
N ASP A 556 42.54 22.72 -4.59
CA ASP A 556 41.28 22.70 -5.34
C ASP A 556 40.06 22.78 -4.42
N THR A 557 38.91 23.28 -4.89
CA THR A 557 37.65 23.15 -4.11
C THR A 557 37.21 21.68 -4.02
N TYR A 558 36.38 21.34 -3.02
CA TYR A 558 35.74 20.01 -2.96
C TYR A 558 34.92 19.72 -4.23
N ALA A 559 34.31 20.74 -4.84
CA ALA A 559 33.56 20.62 -6.09
C ALA A 559 34.48 20.16 -7.25
N GLU A 560 35.64 20.79 -7.36
CA GLU A 560 36.66 20.48 -8.37
C GLU A 560 37.31 19.11 -8.13
N GLN A 561 37.54 18.73 -6.88
CA GLN A 561 38.03 17.39 -6.53
C GLN A 561 36.98 16.29 -6.79
N ILE A 562 35.70 16.53 -6.49
CA ILE A 562 34.59 15.62 -6.86
C ILE A 562 34.50 15.49 -8.40
N ARG A 563 34.69 16.59 -9.15
CA ARG A 563 34.73 16.57 -10.62
C ARG A 563 35.86 15.66 -11.13
N LYS A 564 37.10 15.96 -10.73
CA LYS A 564 38.33 15.25 -11.13
C LYS A 564 38.33 13.77 -10.73
N ARG A 565 37.80 13.42 -9.55
CA ARG A 565 37.87 12.05 -8.98
C ARG A 565 36.70 11.15 -9.33
N PHE A 566 35.50 11.71 -9.50
CA PHE A 566 34.27 10.91 -9.66
C PHE A 566 33.47 11.24 -10.91
N ILE A 567 33.16 12.52 -11.16
CA ILE A 567 32.26 12.90 -12.27
C ILE A 567 32.91 12.55 -13.62
N GLU A 568 34.16 12.96 -13.83
CA GLU A 568 34.85 12.71 -15.11
C GLU A 568 35.31 11.26 -15.28
N PRO A 569 35.94 10.58 -14.28
CA PRO A 569 36.42 9.20 -14.46
C PRO A 569 35.31 8.15 -14.56
N LEU A 570 34.14 8.38 -13.95
CA LEU A 570 32.98 7.50 -14.06
C LEU A 570 32.02 7.91 -15.19
N GLY A 571 32.25 9.07 -15.82
CA GLY A 571 31.42 9.59 -16.90
C GLY A 571 30.00 9.96 -16.46
N LEU A 572 29.85 10.60 -15.30
CA LEU A 572 28.58 11.03 -14.72
C LEU A 572 28.06 12.29 -15.43
N LYS A 573 27.30 12.13 -16.52
CA LYS A 573 27.03 13.21 -17.50
C LYS A 573 26.03 14.26 -17.02
N GLU A 574 25.16 13.90 -16.10
CA GLU A 574 24.08 14.75 -15.60
C GLU A 574 24.27 15.04 -14.10
N THR A 575 25.52 14.97 -13.63
CA THR A 575 25.91 15.21 -12.23
C THR A 575 26.73 16.47 -12.11
N PHE A 576 26.26 17.38 -11.24
CA PHE A 576 26.78 18.74 -11.13
C PHE A 576 26.91 19.13 -9.66
N VAL A 577 28.00 19.81 -9.31
CA VAL A 577 28.14 20.49 -8.02
C VAL A 577 27.70 21.93 -8.23
N MET A 578 26.60 22.36 -7.61
CA MET A 578 25.93 23.61 -8.02
C MET A 578 26.55 24.89 -7.47
N GLU A 579 27.49 24.78 -6.52
CA GLU A 579 28.07 25.89 -5.76
C GLU A 579 26.99 26.81 -5.17
N ALA A 580 26.77 27.99 -5.78
CA ALA A 580 25.77 28.99 -5.40
C ALA A 580 24.59 29.11 -6.40
N SER A 581 24.57 28.33 -7.47
CA SER A 581 23.50 28.38 -8.47
C SER A 581 22.16 28.01 -7.86
N SER A 582 21.10 28.74 -8.25
CA SER A 582 19.72 28.35 -7.96
C SER A 582 19.19 27.31 -8.95
N HIS A 583 19.82 27.17 -10.12
CA HIS A 583 19.29 26.37 -11.22
C HIS A 583 19.44 24.86 -11.00
N ILE A 584 18.72 24.06 -11.78
CA ILE A 584 18.84 22.59 -11.87
C ILE A 584 19.14 22.24 -13.33
N PRO A 585 20.38 21.86 -13.69
CA PRO A 585 20.72 21.52 -15.07
C PRO A 585 19.99 20.28 -15.61
N GLY A 586 19.79 20.24 -16.93
CA GLY A 586 19.09 19.15 -17.62
C GLY A 586 17.56 19.31 -17.62
N LYS A 587 16.83 18.24 -17.96
CA LYS A 587 15.38 18.20 -17.71
C LYS A 587 15.15 17.94 -16.23
N HIS A 588 14.28 18.70 -15.57
CA HIS A 588 13.92 18.44 -14.16
C HIS A 588 12.42 18.60 -13.90
N ALA A 589 11.99 18.17 -12.71
CA ALA A 589 10.69 18.52 -12.15
C ALA A 589 10.78 19.84 -11.36
N ASN A 590 9.65 20.49 -11.18
CA ASN A 590 9.47 21.50 -10.14
C ASN A 590 9.54 20.80 -8.78
N GLY A 591 10.30 21.34 -7.85
CA GLY A 591 10.47 20.80 -6.50
C GLY A 591 9.61 21.57 -5.50
N TYR A 592 8.80 20.86 -4.72
CA TYR A 592 7.86 21.45 -3.79
C TYR A 592 8.26 21.29 -2.32
N ASN A 593 7.94 22.28 -1.48
CA ASN A 593 7.99 22.15 -0.04
C ASN A 593 6.57 22.14 0.54
N MET A 594 6.36 21.38 1.62
CA MET A 594 5.09 21.31 2.32
C MET A 594 5.09 22.26 3.53
N ASP A 595 4.09 23.13 3.64
CA ASP A 595 3.87 23.96 4.83
C ASP A 595 3.16 23.20 5.95
N ARG A 596 3.05 23.81 7.14
CA ARG A 596 2.44 23.19 8.34
C ARG A 596 0.94 22.86 8.19
N SER A 597 0.26 23.32 7.14
CA SER A 597 -1.12 22.92 6.81
C SER A 597 -1.20 21.70 5.87
N GLY A 598 -0.05 21.19 5.39
CA GLY A 598 0.02 20.12 4.41
C GLY A 598 -0.12 20.59 2.96
N ARG A 599 -0.09 21.90 2.71
CA ARG A 599 -0.13 22.50 1.37
C ARG A 599 1.28 22.57 0.78
N LEU A 600 1.39 22.22 -0.50
CA LEU A 600 2.63 22.35 -1.26
C LEU A 600 2.79 23.76 -1.82
N TYR A 601 4.04 24.25 -1.85
CA TYR A 601 4.46 25.46 -2.56
C TYR A 601 5.76 25.17 -3.33
N ASP A 602 5.93 25.79 -4.49
CA ASP A 602 7.13 25.63 -5.32
C ASP A 602 8.34 26.28 -4.63
N LEU A 603 9.46 25.54 -4.56
CA LEU A 603 10.76 26.03 -4.13
C LEU A 603 11.88 25.41 -4.97
N THR A 604 11.61 25.27 -6.27
CA THR A 604 12.51 24.64 -7.26
C THR A 604 13.83 25.39 -7.37
N GLU A 605 13.76 26.71 -7.55
CA GLU A 605 14.90 27.62 -7.71
C GLU A 605 15.30 28.19 -6.36
N ILE A 606 16.41 27.68 -5.80
CA ILE A 606 16.95 28.09 -4.50
C ILE A 606 18.47 27.94 -4.51
N ASN A 607 19.17 29.02 -4.16
CA ASN A 607 20.63 29.13 -4.14
C ASN A 607 21.23 28.04 -3.24
N GLN A 608 22.10 27.17 -3.78
CA GLN A 608 22.61 26.01 -3.05
C GLN A 608 23.80 26.30 -2.12
N SER A 609 24.26 27.56 -2.01
CA SER A 609 25.42 27.91 -1.20
C SER A 609 25.26 27.61 0.29
N TRP A 610 24.03 27.67 0.84
CA TRP A 610 23.76 27.26 2.22
C TRP A 610 24.01 25.75 2.46
N ALA A 611 23.90 24.92 1.43
CA ALA A 611 24.10 23.47 1.53
C ALA A 611 25.57 23.10 1.33
N ASN A 612 26.28 23.79 0.42
CA ASN A 612 27.72 23.65 0.20
C ASN A 612 28.14 22.15 0.07
N ALA A 613 29.34 21.77 0.52
CA ALA A 613 29.84 20.39 0.52
C ALA A 613 28.98 19.39 1.32
N ALA A 614 27.99 19.86 2.08
CA ALA A 614 27.03 19.02 2.81
C ALA A 614 25.78 18.68 1.99
N GLY A 615 25.49 19.34 0.86
CA GLY A 615 24.23 19.08 0.13
C GLY A 615 23.99 19.71 -1.26
N ASN A 616 24.94 20.42 -1.89
CA ASN A 616 24.68 21.23 -3.10
C ASN A 616 24.74 20.52 -4.46
N MET A 617 24.71 19.18 -4.54
CA MET A 617 24.78 18.46 -5.82
C MET A 617 23.41 18.20 -6.47
N VAL A 618 23.43 18.18 -7.81
CA VAL A 618 22.38 17.65 -8.69
C VAL A 618 22.90 16.39 -9.37
N SER A 619 22.03 15.40 -9.61
CA SER A 619 22.37 14.16 -10.32
C SER A 619 21.10 13.50 -10.88
N THR A 620 21.26 12.30 -11.46
CA THR A 620 20.18 11.45 -11.97
C THR A 620 20.24 10.05 -11.35
N VAL A 621 19.20 9.23 -11.60
CA VAL A 621 19.20 7.80 -11.24
C VAL A 621 20.37 7.04 -11.85
N GLU A 622 20.72 7.31 -13.11
CA GLU A 622 21.80 6.58 -13.79
C GLU A 622 23.18 6.92 -13.20
N ASP A 623 23.45 8.19 -12.97
CA ASP A 623 24.74 8.62 -12.40
C ASP A 623 24.90 8.17 -10.94
N LEU A 624 23.88 8.35 -10.09
CA LEU A 624 23.92 7.88 -8.70
C LEU A 624 24.05 6.35 -8.59
N THR A 625 23.36 5.58 -9.44
CA THR A 625 23.56 4.11 -9.48
C THR A 625 24.95 3.72 -9.99
N THR A 626 25.61 4.57 -10.79
CA THR A 626 27.01 4.37 -11.21
C THR A 626 27.98 4.63 -10.06
N PHE A 627 27.89 5.80 -9.41
CA PHE A 627 28.78 6.16 -8.31
C PHE A 627 28.67 5.19 -7.12
N PHE A 628 27.45 4.88 -6.66
CA PHE A 628 27.28 3.97 -5.52
C PHE A 628 27.64 2.50 -5.85
N SER A 629 27.52 2.07 -7.11
CA SER A 629 28.04 0.75 -7.53
C SER A 629 29.58 0.71 -7.54
N ALA A 630 30.23 1.79 -7.99
CA ALA A 630 31.68 1.90 -7.93
C ALA A 630 32.21 1.98 -6.49
N LEU A 631 31.55 2.75 -5.62
CA LEU A 631 31.91 2.89 -4.21
C LEU A 631 31.72 1.58 -3.45
N LEU A 632 30.48 1.07 -3.36
CA LEU A 632 30.17 -0.14 -2.58
C LEU A 632 30.81 -1.41 -3.17
N GLY A 633 31.19 -1.39 -4.45
CA GLY A 633 31.97 -2.43 -5.11
C GLY A 633 33.49 -2.29 -4.97
N GLY A 634 34.01 -1.41 -4.11
CA GLY A 634 35.44 -1.30 -3.80
C GLY A 634 36.31 -0.80 -4.95
N LYS A 635 35.77 0.02 -5.86
CA LYS A 635 36.49 0.55 -7.04
C LYS A 635 37.01 1.97 -6.85
N LEU A 636 36.55 2.68 -5.82
CA LEU A 636 36.93 4.08 -5.54
C LEU A 636 37.88 4.24 -4.36
N LEU A 637 38.03 3.21 -3.53
CA LEU A 637 38.87 3.16 -2.33
C LEU A 637 39.42 1.74 -2.20
N ASN A 638 40.62 1.58 -1.66
CA ASN A 638 41.13 0.25 -1.29
C ASN A 638 40.39 -0.33 -0.06
N GLN A 639 40.64 -1.61 0.24
CA GLN A 639 39.97 -2.32 1.33
C GLN A 639 40.16 -1.68 2.71
N GLU A 640 41.33 -1.12 3.02
CA GLU A 640 41.58 -0.47 4.31
C GLU A 640 40.66 0.75 4.48
N LEU A 641 40.55 1.61 3.46
CA LEU A 641 39.69 2.79 3.53
C LEU A 641 38.19 2.46 3.37
N MET A 642 37.83 1.37 2.71
CA MET A 642 36.47 0.81 2.74
C MET A 642 36.10 0.31 4.15
N ASP A 643 37.01 -0.39 4.83
CA ASP A 643 36.81 -0.86 6.21
C ASP A 643 36.73 0.34 7.18
N GLN A 644 37.51 1.41 6.96
CA GLN A 644 37.33 2.68 7.68
C GLN A 644 35.95 3.31 7.39
N MET A 645 35.48 3.29 6.15
CA MET A 645 34.19 3.87 5.77
C MET A 645 32.99 3.17 6.42
N PHE A 646 33.07 1.84 6.58
CA PHE A 646 32.05 1.02 7.24
C PHE A 646 32.28 0.85 8.76
N THR A 647 33.36 1.40 9.32
CA THR A 647 33.54 1.49 10.78
C THR A 647 32.53 2.49 11.34
N THR A 648 31.57 1.98 12.13
CA THR A 648 30.34 2.70 12.47
C THR A 648 30.25 3.12 13.95
N VAL A 649 29.51 4.20 14.18
CA VAL A 649 28.99 4.58 15.50
C VAL A 649 27.46 4.42 15.52
N ASP A 650 26.89 4.10 16.68
CA ASP A 650 25.43 3.99 16.84
C ASP A 650 24.80 5.39 16.93
N SER A 651 23.63 5.57 16.31
CA SER A 651 22.91 6.85 16.25
C SER A 651 21.38 6.66 16.21
N PRO A 652 20.58 7.71 16.41
CA PRO A 652 19.12 7.68 16.21
C PRO A 652 18.66 7.33 14.79
N ILE A 653 19.55 7.39 13.78
CA ILE A 653 19.25 7.06 12.37
C ILE A 653 19.82 5.70 11.92
N GLY A 654 20.35 4.89 12.84
CA GLY A 654 21.02 3.63 12.54
C GLY A 654 22.53 3.71 12.81
N LYS A 655 23.33 2.90 12.09
CA LYS A 655 24.79 2.84 12.27
C LYS A 655 25.49 3.73 11.26
N VAL A 656 26.17 4.79 11.73
CA VAL A 656 26.73 5.85 10.88
C VAL A 656 28.24 5.65 10.72
N GLY A 657 28.68 5.50 9.46
CA GLY A 657 30.08 5.40 9.06
C GLY A 657 30.61 6.75 8.56
N LEU A 658 31.60 6.74 7.67
CA LEU A 658 32.22 7.98 7.17
C LEU A 658 31.47 8.51 5.94
N GLY A 659 30.53 9.43 6.16
CA GLY A 659 29.69 10.03 5.09
C GLY A 659 28.69 9.06 4.45
N ILE A 660 28.41 7.94 5.12
CA ILE A 660 27.48 6.87 4.70
C ILE A 660 26.91 6.21 5.96
N TYR A 661 25.75 5.55 5.89
CA TYR A 661 25.22 4.80 7.03
C TYR A 661 24.58 3.47 6.61
N GLU A 662 24.56 2.51 7.56
CA GLU A 662 23.87 1.24 7.43
C GLU A 662 22.42 1.39 7.89
N GLU A 663 21.51 0.97 7.02
CA GLU A 663 20.09 0.80 7.31
C GLU A 663 19.71 -0.68 7.10
N LYS A 664 18.64 -1.14 7.76
CA LYS A 664 18.18 -2.53 7.67
C LYS A 664 16.70 -2.58 7.30
N THR A 665 16.34 -3.52 6.42
CA THR A 665 14.95 -3.82 6.09
C THR A 665 14.29 -4.58 7.25
N SER A 666 12.96 -4.72 7.20
CA SER A 666 12.20 -5.45 8.22
C SER A 666 12.52 -6.95 8.33
N ASP A 667 13.15 -7.54 7.30
CA ASP A 667 13.69 -8.91 7.30
C ASP A 667 15.20 -8.98 7.62
N GLY A 668 15.80 -7.85 8.01
CA GLY A 668 17.18 -7.76 8.52
C GLY A 668 18.27 -7.62 7.44
N GLN A 669 17.91 -7.59 6.15
CA GLN A 669 18.88 -7.36 5.09
C GLN A 669 19.43 -5.93 5.21
N SER A 670 20.76 -5.83 5.24
CA SER A 670 21.48 -4.59 5.53
C SER A 670 21.97 -3.94 4.23
N TYR A 671 21.80 -2.63 4.13
CA TYR A 671 22.20 -1.83 2.97
C TYR A 671 22.85 -0.54 3.43
N TRP A 672 23.78 -0.06 2.61
CA TRP A 672 24.61 1.10 2.88
C TRP A 672 24.31 2.19 1.87
N GLY A 673 24.24 3.44 2.33
CA GLY A 673 23.91 4.55 1.46
C GLY A 673 23.65 5.85 2.22
N HIS A 674 22.82 6.71 1.63
CA HIS A 674 22.44 7.98 2.24
C HIS A 674 21.06 8.45 1.77
N ALA A 675 20.25 9.02 2.68
CA ALA A 675 19.07 9.82 2.33
C ALA A 675 19.45 11.30 2.09
N GLY A 676 18.75 11.97 1.17
CA GLY A 676 19.06 13.32 0.74
C GLY A 676 17.82 14.21 0.68
N GLY A 677 17.43 14.77 1.82
CA GLY A 677 16.47 15.87 1.88
C GLY A 677 17.14 17.20 1.56
N THR A 678 16.53 18.00 0.70
CA THR A 678 16.84 19.41 0.45
C THR A 678 15.58 20.10 -0.09
N PHE A 679 15.54 21.43 -0.16
CA PHE A 679 14.35 22.13 -0.63
C PHE A 679 13.93 21.68 -2.04
N GLY A 680 12.64 21.38 -2.17
CA GLY A 680 12.01 20.79 -3.34
C GLY A 680 12.17 19.29 -3.54
N PHE A 681 13.11 18.61 -2.87
CA PHE A 681 13.47 17.20 -3.18
C PHE A 681 13.80 16.33 -1.96
N GLU A 682 13.13 15.20 -1.85
CA GLU A 682 13.48 14.09 -0.97
C GLU A 682 14.06 12.94 -1.79
N THR A 683 15.30 12.56 -1.51
CA THR A 683 16.02 11.50 -2.24
C THR A 683 16.57 10.42 -1.31
N ARG A 684 16.92 9.26 -1.86
CA ARG A 684 17.59 8.17 -1.15
C ARG A 684 18.35 7.30 -2.13
N VAL A 685 19.52 6.82 -1.73
CA VAL A 685 20.33 5.86 -2.50
C VAL A 685 20.95 4.84 -1.54
N GLY A 686 21.09 3.60 -1.99
CA GLY A 686 21.85 2.58 -1.27
C GLY A 686 21.80 1.18 -1.90
N GLY A 687 22.56 0.26 -1.33
CA GLY A 687 22.65 -1.15 -1.74
C GLY A 687 23.50 -1.97 -0.77
N PRO A 688 23.63 -3.30 -0.95
CA PRO A 688 24.55 -4.11 -0.16
C PRO A 688 26.00 -3.84 -0.59
N ILE A 689 26.94 -4.17 0.31
CA ILE A 689 28.37 -4.21 0.01
C ILE A 689 28.62 -5.17 -1.17
N GLY A 690 29.55 -4.81 -2.05
CA GLY A 690 29.77 -5.43 -3.37
C GLY A 690 29.19 -4.60 -4.52
N GLY A 691 28.25 -3.69 -4.26
CA GLY A 691 27.79 -2.70 -5.24
C GLY A 691 26.99 -3.25 -6.45
N GLU A 692 26.64 -4.54 -6.44
CA GLU A 692 25.94 -5.21 -7.54
C GLU A 692 24.44 -4.91 -7.60
N HIS A 693 23.83 -4.44 -6.49
CA HIS A 693 22.40 -4.13 -6.38
C HIS A 693 22.16 -2.76 -5.72
N ILE A 694 22.10 -1.69 -6.51
CA ILE A 694 21.84 -0.31 -6.04
C ILE A 694 20.40 0.10 -6.36
N LEU A 695 19.75 0.84 -5.46
CA LEU A 695 18.53 1.62 -5.71
C LEU A 695 18.81 3.11 -5.53
N VAL A 696 18.16 3.94 -6.34
CA VAL A 696 17.98 5.38 -6.17
C VAL A 696 16.49 5.69 -6.22
N THR A 697 16.02 6.56 -5.34
CA THR A 697 14.67 7.16 -5.37
C THR A 697 14.77 8.67 -5.23
N ALA A 698 13.95 9.41 -5.97
CA ALA A 698 13.79 10.86 -5.86
C ALA A 698 12.30 11.23 -5.91
N ILE A 699 11.88 12.11 -5.01
CA ILE A 699 10.52 12.63 -4.91
C ILE A 699 10.61 14.15 -4.94
N ASN A 700 9.85 14.80 -5.82
CA ASN A 700 9.88 16.26 -5.99
C ASN A 700 9.01 17.00 -4.94
N ALA A 701 9.03 16.52 -3.69
CA ALA A 701 8.38 17.18 -2.56
C ALA A 701 9.20 16.97 -1.28
N VAL A 702 8.98 17.81 -0.27
CA VAL A 702 9.54 17.66 1.08
C VAL A 702 8.42 17.71 2.12
N GLY A 703 8.32 16.69 2.97
CA GLY A 703 7.36 16.65 4.09
C GLY A 703 7.25 15.26 4.76
N PRO A 704 6.54 15.13 5.90
CA PRO A 704 6.45 13.88 6.66
C PRO A 704 5.83 12.72 5.87
N GLU A 705 4.83 13.03 5.05
CA GLU A 705 4.16 12.05 4.18
C GLU A 705 5.07 11.63 3.01
N VAL A 706 6.02 12.48 2.60
CA VAL A 706 7.01 12.18 1.57
C VAL A 706 8.04 11.16 2.07
N ILE A 707 8.59 11.40 3.26
CA ILE A 707 9.51 10.47 3.95
C ILE A 707 8.86 9.08 4.06
N THR A 708 7.60 9.05 4.51
CA THR A 708 6.79 7.82 4.61
C THR A 708 6.56 7.14 3.25
N GLY A 709 6.55 7.88 2.13
CA GLY A 709 6.43 7.35 0.77
C GLY A 709 7.75 6.77 0.25
N ARG A 710 8.82 7.57 0.32
CA ARG A 710 10.22 7.20 0.02
C ARG A 710 10.60 5.88 0.69
N ASP A 711 10.29 5.76 1.97
CA ASP A 711 10.69 4.61 2.79
C ASP A 711 9.89 3.34 2.48
N LYS A 712 8.65 3.45 1.97
CA LYS A 712 7.88 2.30 1.45
C LYS A 712 8.48 1.76 0.16
N ILE A 713 8.91 2.64 -0.75
CA ILE A 713 9.55 2.25 -2.02
C ILE A 713 10.88 1.54 -1.73
N PHE A 714 11.71 2.14 -0.86
CA PHE A 714 13.02 1.57 -0.51
C PHE A 714 12.89 0.21 0.18
N ASN A 715 12.00 0.08 1.18
CA ASN A 715 11.75 -1.20 1.84
C ASN A 715 11.15 -2.25 0.90
N LYS A 716 10.41 -1.88 -0.15
CA LYS A 716 9.87 -2.85 -1.11
C LYS A 716 10.92 -3.36 -2.11
N GLU A 717 11.97 -2.61 -2.40
CA GLU A 717 13.04 -3.07 -3.30
C GLU A 717 13.99 -4.08 -2.63
N PHE A 718 14.29 -3.91 -1.35
CA PHE A 718 15.27 -4.74 -0.62
C PHE A 718 14.64 -5.74 0.36
N GLY A 719 13.41 -5.51 0.81
CA GLY A 719 12.67 -6.49 1.61
C GLY A 719 12.14 -7.63 0.74
N ARG A 720 12.21 -8.85 1.28
CA ARG A 720 11.76 -10.09 0.62
C ARG A 720 10.24 -10.29 0.66
#